data_AF-A0A3N9VQZ3-F1
#
_entry.id   AF-A0A3N9VQZ3-F1
#
_cell.length_a   1.000
_cell.length_b   1.000
_cell.length_c   1.000
_cell.angle_alpha   90.00
_cell.angle_beta   90.00
_cell.angle_gamma   90.00
#
_symmetry.space_group_name_H-M   'P 1'
#
loop_
_entity.id
_entity.type
_entity.pdbx_description
1 polymer ?
#
loop_
_entity_poly.entity_id
_entity_poly.type
_entity_poly.pdbx_seq_one_letter_code
_entity_poly.pdbx_strand_id
1 'polypeptide(L)'
;MNSSLETYIRDVSRNPDSIDAYLRLGHAFHEMERYADAVSIYNQALAQRLSTGALYHNRGNALLELGRWEEAIASYREALCRMPTFAEGYVTIATALQSLRKPYEAMASCHRALTLDPDCAEAHWNLALALLQVGEFAQGWQEFEWRWKKRGFTTKPRTFLQPLWDGGPLENRTILIYAEQGFGDTFQFARYLPLLAAQGGTVIVECPEPQKTVLAGVPGVYSCVAAGEPLPDFDCQLPVMSLPAVFQTRLETIPLNFPYIFPSLDALSSWNVKFTATDTVRVGLVWAGRKKPDPNRTCPFENFALLSDMPGVTFYSLQLDNEMSASGEARHGFGLVDHTAEIRDFSDTAALIANLDLVLSIDTGVAHLAGALGKETWVLLPYAADWRWMLDRDDSPWYPDMRLFRQEQAGDWQGVMVSLRAALIARVTKFLAERDLRSPALEAAYSDGLSLLQTGRVDEAEKPLVRALLLNRHIPEAFNALGVVCREKGRHREARGFFYSALACDPEYADCHINLGNAFFGEDRLDEAEQAYRKALQLCPVDVRAHQNLGVVLQALGRLSEAEDSFRTALKIDPGYTTARWNLAVLYLMTGNFAEGFQKFEARFSKNEPVPVRHADLPLWDGCSFSGRTLLVHAEQGFGDTFQFMRYLPLVAERCGKVIFECQHESLRDLLTASLRGTAFVYVRGETLPEV
;
A
#
# COMPACT_ATOMS: atom_id res chain seq x y z
N MET A 1 24.50 -17.50 48.64
CA MET A 1 25.36 -17.15 47.48
C MET A 1 26.67 -16.48 47.89
N ASN A 2 26.71 -15.53 48.84
CA ASN A 2 27.99 -14.89 49.23
C ASN A 2 29.01 -15.83 49.93
N SER A 3 28.56 -16.78 50.75
CA SER A 3 29.47 -17.71 51.45
C SER A 3 30.20 -18.70 50.52
N SER A 4 29.57 -19.11 49.41
CA SER A 4 30.18 -19.98 48.40
C SER A 4 31.21 -19.23 47.55
N LEU A 5 30.96 -17.96 47.23
CA LEU A 5 31.90 -17.13 46.48
C LEU A 5 33.20 -16.87 47.26
N GLU A 6 33.10 -16.52 48.54
CA GLU A 6 34.27 -16.35 49.42
C GLU A 6 35.08 -17.63 49.54
N THR A 7 34.41 -18.79 49.53
CA THR A 7 35.07 -20.10 49.54
C THR A 7 35.85 -20.32 48.24
N TYR A 8 35.26 -20.09 47.08
CA TYR A 8 35.96 -20.22 45.79
C TYR A 8 37.13 -19.23 45.63
N ILE A 9 37.00 -17.99 46.14
CA ILE A 9 38.11 -17.02 46.15
C ILE A 9 39.27 -17.54 47.02
N ARG A 10 38.97 -18.09 48.20
CA ARG A 10 39.99 -18.69 49.08
C ARG A 10 40.63 -19.93 48.45
N ASP A 11 39.86 -20.72 47.72
CA ASP A 11 40.36 -21.93 47.04
C ASP A 11 41.37 -21.58 45.94
N VAL A 12 41.08 -20.57 45.11
CA VAL A 12 42.04 -20.04 44.12
C VAL A 12 43.28 -19.48 44.81
N SER A 13 43.12 -18.77 45.93
CA SER A 13 44.25 -18.21 46.69
C SER A 13 45.14 -19.29 47.32
N ARG A 14 44.55 -20.41 47.76
CA ARG A 14 45.29 -21.53 48.39
C ARG A 14 45.91 -22.46 47.36
N ASN A 15 45.29 -22.60 46.19
CA ASN A 15 45.71 -23.50 45.13
C ASN A 15 45.84 -22.75 43.80
N PRO A 16 46.84 -21.85 43.64
CA PRO A 16 46.96 -20.99 42.47
C PRO A 16 47.22 -21.73 41.16
N ASP A 17 47.66 -22.99 41.20
CA ASP A 17 47.89 -23.85 40.03
C ASP A 17 46.67 -24.72 39.66
N SER A 18 45.56 -24.65 40.41
CA SER A 18 44.38 -25.49 40.20
C SER A 18 43.42 -24.91 39.17
N ILE A 19 43.41 -25.48 37.96
CA ILE A 19 42.46 -25.13 36.89
C ILE A 19 40.99 -25.21 37.36
N ASP A 20 40.65 -26.24 38.14
CA ASP A 20 39.28 -26.45 38.64
C ASP A 20 38.83 -25.33 39.57
N ALA A 21 39.75 -24.77 40.38
CA ALA A 21 39.44 -23.64 41.26
C ALA A 21 39.06 -22.38 40.46
N TYR A 22 39.80 -22.07 39.38
CA TYR A 22 39.47 -20.95 38.49
C TYR A 22 38.17 -21.18 37.72
N LEU A 23 37.92 -22.40 37.23
CA LEU A 23 36.67 -22.73 36.53
C LEU A 23 35.45 -22.54 37.43
N ARG A 24 35.50 -23.00 38.68
CA ARG A 24 34.40 -22.83 39.65
C ARG A 24 34.17 -21.36 40.01
N LEU A 25 35.25 -20.61 40.26
CA LEU A 25 35.14 -19.19 40.61
C LEU A 25 34.60 -18.37 39.42
N GLY A 26 35.14 -18.59 38.23
CA GLY A 26 34.68 -17.92 37.01
C GLY A 26 33.22 -18.25 36.68
N HIS A 27 32.79 -19.51 36.84
CA HIS A 27 31.39 -19.91 36.69
C HIS A 27 30.49 -19.24 37.73
N ALA A 28 30.93 -19.16 39.00
CA ALA A 28 30.18 -18.46 40.03
C ALA A 28 30.00 -16.97 39.73
N PHE A 29 31.02 -16.29 39.17
CA PHE A 29 30.88 -14.92 38.69
C PHE A 29 29.91 -14.81 37.51
N HIS A 30 29.94 -15.77 36.59
CA HIS A 30 29.03 -15.80 35.44
C HIS A 30 27.55 -15.93 35.88
N GLU A 31 27.25 -16.85 36.80
CA GLU A 31 25.89 -17.02 37.37
C GLU A 31 25.38 -15.77 38.12
N MET A 32 26.29 -14.92 38.59
CA MET A 32 25.96 -13.64 39.23
C MET A 32 25.88 -12.48 38.22
N GLU A 33 25.92 -12.75 36.92
CA GLU A 33 25.98 -11.75 35.83
C GLU A 33 27.20 -10.81 35.93
N ARG A 34 28.24 -11.21 36.68
CA ARG A 34 29.50 -10.48 36.87
C ARG A 34 30.53 -10.89 35.83
N TYR A 35 30.19 -10.69 34.55
CA TYR A 35 30.96 -11.22 33.42
C TYR A 35 32.39 -10.66 33.34
N ALA A 36 32.58 -9.38 33.66
CA ALA A 36 33.92 -8.76 33.68
C ALA A 36 34.85 -9.41 34.71
N ASP A 37 34.32 -9.75 35.89
CA ASP A 37 35.06 -10.46 36.93
C ASP A 37 35.40 -11.90 36.49
N ALA A 38 34.45 -12.59 35.85
CA ALA A 38 34.69 -13.92 35.28
C ALA A 38 35.84 -13.89 34.25
N VAL A 39 35.85 -12.93 33.33
CA VAL A 39 36.94 -12.74 32.35
C VAL A 39 38.28 -12.48 33.05
N SER A 40 38.29 -11.64 34.10
CA SER A 40 39.49 -11.35 34.88
C SER A 40 40.09 -12.62 35.50
N ILE A 41 39.25 -13.46 36.13
CA ILE A 41 39.68 -14.73 36.74
C ILE A 41 40.22 -15.71 35.69
N TYR A 42 39.59 -15.84 34.53
CA TYR A 42 40.10 -16.70 33.48
C TYR A 42 41.43 -16.19 32.90
N ASN A 43 41.59 -14.87 32.75
CA ASN A 43 42.85 -14.29 32.32
C ASN A 43 43.97 -14.51 33.36
N GLN A 44 43.66 -14.44 34.66
CA GLN A 44 44.60 -14.76 35.73
C GLN A 44 45.09 -16.21 35.66
N ALA A 45 44.19 -17.17 35.38
CA ALA A 45 44.57 -18.58 35.20
C ALA A 45 45.52 -18.76 34.00
N LEU A 46 45.17 -18.15 32.87
CA LEU A 46 45.94 -18.25 31.63
C LEU A 46 47.31 -17.56 31.74
N ALA A 47 47.42 -16.47 32.49
CA ALA A 47 48.69 -15.79 32.78
C ALA A 47 49.65 -16.67 33.58
N GLN A 48 49.13 -17.58 34.41
CA GLN A 48 49.90 -18.60 35.13
C GLN A 48 50.24 -19.82 34.26
N ARG A 49 50.04 -19.72 32.94
CA ARG A 49 50.26 -20.79 31.96
C ARG A 49 49.39 -22.04 32.18
N LEU A 50 48.32 -21.92 32.97
CA LEU A 50 47.29 -22.94 33.03
C LEU A 50 46.53 -22.91 31.70
N SER A 51 46.43 -24.04 31.00
CA SER A 51 45.86 -24.07 29.65
C SER A 51 44.99 -25.30 29.46
N THR A 52 43.67 -25.10 29.42
CA THR A 52 42.69 -26.12 29.04
C THR A 52 41.64 -25.50 28.14
N GLY A 53 41.04 -26.29 27.25
CA GLY A 53 39.97 -25.81 26.36
C GLY A 53 38.78 -25.24 27.14
N ALA A 54 38.44 -25.80 28.31
CA ALA A 54 37.35 -25.31 29.16
C ALA A 54 37.54 -23.87 29.65
N LEU A 55 38.77 -23.46 29.99
CA LEU A 55 39.07 -22.09 30.42
C LEU A 55 38.83 -21.10 29.29
N TYR A 56 39.29 -21.43 28.09
CA TYR A 56 39.08 -20.59 26.91
C TYR A 56 37.61 -20.51 26.51
N HIS A 57 36.88 -21.62 26.56
CA HIS A 57 35.45 -21.64 26.26
C HIS A 57 34.65 -20.79 27.25
N ASN A 58 34.83 -21.00 28.57
CA ASN A 58 34.10 -20.22 29.57
C ASN A 58 34.48 -18.73 29.57
N ARG A 59 35.74 -18.41 29.24
CA ARG A 59 36.14 -17.01 28.99
C ARG A 59 35.43 -16.44 27.78
N GLY A 60 35.31 -17.22 26.70
CA GLY A 60 34.53 -16.86 25.53
C GLY A 60 33.07 -16.55 25.87
N ASN A 61 32.42 -17.40 26.68
CA ASN A 61 31.03 -17.18 27.11
C ASN A 61 30.89 -15.87 27.89
N ALA A 62 31.80 -15.59 28.83
CA ALA A 62 31.78 -14.31 29.55
C ALA A 62 32.08 -13.09 28.65
N LEU A 63 32.95 -13.23 27.64
CA LEU A 63 33.21 -12.16 26.66
C LEU A 63 32.02 -11.91 25.73
N LEU A 64 31.29 -12.98 25.36
CA LEU A 64 30.06 -12.90 24.56
C LEU A 64 29.00 -12.06 25.28
N GLU A 65 28.75 -12.33 26.56
CA GLU A 65 27.81 -11.58 27.40
C GLU A 65 28.21 -10.10 27.59
N LEU A 66 29.50 -9.79 27.49
CA LEU A 66 30.02 -8.42 27.53
C LEU A 66 29.95 -7.69 26.18
N GLY A 67 29.47 -8.33 25.11
CA GLY A 67 29.48 -7.76 23.76
C GLY A 67 30.86 -7.72 23.09
N ARG A 68 31.88 -8.36 23.68
CA ARG A 68 33.27 -8.39 23.15
C ARG A 68 33.43 -9.57 22.18
N TRP A 69 32.67 -9.53 21.09
CA TRP A 69 32.41 -10.68 20.22
C TRP A 69 33.66 -11.22 19.51
N GLU A 70 34.55 -10.36 19.01
CA GLU A 70 35.79 -10.78 18.36
C GLU A 70 36.73 -11.50 19.33
N GLU A 71 36.84 -10.99 20.56
CA GLU A 71 37.64 -11.62 21.62
C GLU A 71 37.03 -12.93 22.11
N ALA A 72 35.68 -13.02 22.13
CA ALA A 72 34.97 -14.25 22.40
C ALA A 72 35.30 -15.31 21.33
N ILE A 73 35.21 -14.96 20.04
CA ILE A 73 35.58 -15.85 18.91
C ILE A 73 37.03 -16.29 19.00
N ALA A 74 37.96 -15.38 19.29
CA ALA A 74 39.37 -15.72 19.48
C ALA A 74 39.55 -16.73 20.62
N SER A 75 38.84 -16.54 21.74
CA SER A 75 38.85 -17.48 22.87
C SER A 75 38.25 -18.84 22.50
N TYR A 76 37.12 -18.88 21.80
CA TYR A 76 36.54 -20.16 21.35
C TYR A 76 37.43 -20.91 20.36
N ARG A 77 38.13 -20.22 19.45
CA ARG A 77 39.11 -20.84 18.56
C ARG A 77 40.26 -21.48 19.33
N GLU A 78 40.77 -20.82 20.37
CA GLU A 78 41.77 -21.42 21.27
C GLU A 78 41.24 -22.64 22.03
N ALA A 79 39.95 -22.65 22.39
CA ALA A 79 39.30 -23.80 22.99
C ALA A 79 39.26 -24.99 22.00
N LEU A 80 38.86 -24.74 20.75
CA LEU A 80 38.78 -25.76 19.70
C LEU A 80 40.16 -26.30 19.27
N CYS A 81 41.22 -25.49 19.31
CA CYS A 81 42.60 -25.98 19.10
C CYS A 81 42.98 -27.07 20.11
N ARG A 82 42.41 -27.04 21.32
CA ARG A 82 42.66 -28.01 22.39
C ARG A 82 41.61 -29.12 22.46
N MET A 83 40.40 -28.85 21.95
CA MET A 83 39.26 -29.76 21.96
C MET A 83 38.62 -29.78 20.56
N PRO A 84 39.27 -30.41 19.55
CA PRO A 84 38.84 -30.30 18.15
C PRO A 84 37.51 -31.00 17.84
N THR A 85 37.06 -31.92 18.69
CA THR A 85 35.78 -32.63 18.57
C THR A 85 34.67 -32.01 19.42
N PHE A 86 34.86 -30.80 19.94
CA PHE A 86 33.90 -30.12 20.80
C PHE A 86 32.88 -29.32 19.98
N ALA A 87 31.74 -29.95 19.65
CA ALA A 87 30.68 -29.36 18.83
C ALA A 87 30.14 -28.03 19.39
N GLU A 88 29.93 -27.95 20.70
CA GLU A 88 29.42 -26.74 21.39
C GLU A 88 30.36 -25.52 21.21
N GLY A 89 31.66 -25.73 21.05
CA GLY A 89 32.60 -24.65 20.74
C GLY A 89 32.34 -23.99 19.38
N TYR A 90 31.84 -24.74 18.39
CA TYR A 90 31.41 -24.19 17.11
C TYR A 90 30.05 -23.48 17.21
N VAL A 91 29.14 -23.99 18.05
CA VAL A 91 27.84 -23.34 18.33
C VAL A 91 28.04 -21.95 18.92
N THR A 92 28.91 -21.80 19.92
CA THR A 92 29.16 -20.49 20.54
C THR A 92 29.90 -19.51 19.62
N ILE A 93 30.76 -20.00 18.73
CA ILE A 93 31.32 -19.18 17.63
C ILE A 93 30.21 -18.70 16.71
N ALA A 94 29.27 -19.57 16.32
CA ALA A 94 28.16 -19.17 15.45
C ALA A 94 27.29 -18.08 16.10
N THR A 95 26.98 -18.20 17.40
CA THR A 95 26.27 -17.16 18.16
C THR A 95 27.02 -15.82 18.12
N ALA A 96 28.33 -15.81 18.39
CA ALA A 96 29.14 -14.59 18.35
C ALA A 96 29.22 -13.97 16.93
N LEU A 97 29.28 -14.81 15.89
CA LEU A 97 29.29 -14.36 14.50
C LEU A 97 27.94 -13.75 14.08
N GLN A 98 26.82 -14.25 14.60
CA GLN A 98 25.51 -13.62 14.41
C GLN A 98 25.47 -12.22 15.03
N SER A 99 26.02 -12.05 16.24
CA SER A 99 26.14 -10.72 16.86
C SER A 99 27.02 -9.76 16.06
N LEU A 100 27.98 -10.28 15.29
CA LEU A 100 28.81 -9.52 14.34
C LEU A 100 28.19 -9.34 12.95
N ARG A 101 26.92 -9.74 12.73
CA ARG A 101 26.24 -9.72 11.43
C ARG A 101 26.99 -10.51 10.34
N LYS A 102 27.59 -11.64 10.71
CA LYS A 102 28.33 -12.55 9.80
C LYS A 102 27.61 -13.89 9.62
N PRO A 103 26.40 -13.90 9.03
CA PRO A 103 25.56 -15.11 8.98
C PRO A 103 26.22 -16.24 8.20
N TYR A 104 26.91 -15.97 7.09
CA TYR A 104 27.56 -17.02 6.30
C TYR A 104 28.69 -17.72 7.04
N GLU A 105 29.50 -16.96 7.81
CA GLU A 105 30.51 -17.55 8.70
C GLU A 105 29.84 -18.34 9.83
N ALA A 106 28.73 -17.84 10.39
CA ALA A 106 27.97 -18.53 11.43
C ALA A 106 27.39 -19.87 10.93
N MET A 107 26.85 -19.91 9.70
CA MET A 107 26.37 -21.12 9.04
C MET A 107 27.49 -22.15 8.87
N ALA A 108 28.67 -21.70 8.41
CA ALA A 108 29.83 -22.58 8.27
C ALA A 108 30.23 -23.21 9.62
N SER A 109 30.21 -22.43 10.71
CA SER A 109 30.42 -22.94 12.07
C SER A 109 29.33 -23.93 12.50
N CYS A 110 28.05 -23.65 12.22
CA CYS A 110 26.96 -24.58 12.54
C CYS A 110 27.11 -25.91 11.78
N HIS A 111 27.44 -25.89 10.49
CA HIS A 111 27.70 -27.12 9.73
C HIS A 111 28.87 -27.93 10.29
N ARG A 112 29.91 -27.27 10.83
CA ARG A 112 31.01 -27.95 11.54
C ARG A 112 30.53 -28.61 12.83
N ALA A 113 29.70 -27.93 13.61
CA ALA A 113 29.07 -28.52 14.79
C ALA A 113 28.23 -29.75 14.42
N LEU A 114 27.39 -29.65 13.39
CA LEU A 114 26.52 -30.74 12.91
C LEU A 114 27.28 -31.91 12.28
N THR A 115 28.50 -31.67 11.77
CA THR A 115 29.38 -32.76 11.32
C THR A 115 29.89 -33.59 12.51
N LEU A 116 30.10 -32.96 13.67
CA LEU A 116 30.58 -33.62 14.89
C LEU A 116 29.43 -34.25 15.69
N ASP A 117 28.29 -33.57 15.74
CA ASP A 117 27.08 -33.99 16.43
C ASP A 117 25.85 -33.62 15.58
N PRO A 118 25.35 -34.55 14.74
CA PRO A 118 24.18 -34.32 13.90
C PRO A 118 22.87 -34.08 14.65
N ASP A 119 22.81 -34.35 15.96
CA ASP A 119 21.62 -34.14 16.79
C ASP A 119 21.74 -32.88 17.68
N CYS A 120 22.76 -32.05 17.46
CA CYS A 120 23.00 -30.83 18.22
C CYS A 120 21.92 -29.77 17.91
N ALA A 121 20.86 -29.74 18.73
CA ALA A 121 19.72 -28.86 18.56
C ALA A 121 20.09 -27.37 18.59
N GLU A 122 21.08 -26.97 19.39
CA GLU A 122 21.59 -25.60 19.44
C GLU A 122 22.28 -25.19 18.12
N ALA A 123 22.96 -26.11 17.44
CA ALA A 123 23.55 -25.86 16.13
C ALA A 123 22.49 -25.69 15.04
N HIS A 124 21.47 -26.58 15.02
CA HIS A 124 20.32 -26.45 14.12
C HIS A 124 19.57 -25.14 14.34
N TRP A 125 19.32 -24.75 15.60
CA TRP A 125 18.70 -23.47 15.93
C TRP A 125 19.49 -22.29 15.39
N ASN A 126 20.80 -22.22 15.65
CA ASN A 126 21.64 -21.14 15.14
C ASN A 126 21.71 -21.14 13.59
N LEU A 127 21.75 -22.31 12.96
CA LEU A 127 21.70 -22.45 11.51
C LEU A 127 20.37 -21.90 10.95
N ALA A 128 19.24 -22.24 11.57
CA ALA A 128 17.93 -21.73 11.20
C ALA A 128 17.89 -20.19 11.22
N LEU A 129 18.33 -19.57 12.32
CA LEU A 129 18.34 -18.11 12.44
C LEU A 129 19.22 -17.46 11.37
N ALA A 130 20.40 -18.03 11.08
CA ALA A 130 21.30 -17.50 10.06
C ALA A 130 20.72 -17.65 8.64
N LEU A 131 20.14 -18.81 8.31
CA LEU A 131 19.46 -19.07 7.03
C LEU A 131 18.28 -18.11 6.81
N LEU A 132 17.42 -17.97 7.82
CA LEU A 132 16.29 -17.05 7.76
C LEU A 132 16.76 -15.59 7.60
N GLN A 133 17.82 -15.19 8.30
CA GLN A 133 18.34 -13.83 8.22
C GLN A 133 18.88 -13.45 6.83
N VAL A 134 19.39 -14.41 6.06
CA VAL A 134 19.86 -14.20 4.67
C VAL A 134 18.78 -14.47 3.61
N GLY A 135 17.57 -14.86 4.01
CA GLY A 135 16.45 -15.11 3.09
C GLY A 135 16.34 -16.55 2.57
N GLU A 136 17.18 -17.48 3.04
CA GLU A 136 17.15 -18.91 2.69
C GLU A 136 16.04 -19.65 3.47
N PHE A 137 14.81 -19.20 3.28
CA PHE A 137 13.66 -19.58 4.10
C PHE A 137 13.32 -21.08 4.01
N ALA A 138 13.45 -21.69 2.83
CA ALA A 138 13.07 -23.08 2.64
C ALA A 138 13.85 -24.03 3.57
N GLN A 139 15.16 -23.84 3.69
CA GLN A 139 15.98 -24.59 4.66
C GLN A 139 15.83 -24.02 6.07
N GLY A 140 15.79 -22.69 6.21
CA GLY A 140 15.67 -22.02 7.49
C GLY A 140 14.49 -22.53 8.32
N TRP A 141 13.32 -22.73 7.71
CA TRP A 141 12.15 -23.27 8.39
C TRP A 141 12.28 -24.72 8.82
N GLN A 142 12.97 -25.56 8.04
CA GLN A 142 13.22 -26.96 8.41
C GLN A 142 14.14 -27.04 9.63
N GLU A 143 15.22 -26.25 9.61
CA GLU A 143 16.16 -26.11 10.72
C GLU A 143 15.48 -25.53 11.97
N PHE A 144 14.51 -24.62 11.79
CA PHE A 144 13.78 -23.99 12.88
C PHE A 144 12.93 -24.97 13.70
N GLU A 145 12.52 -26.11 13.15
CA GLU A 145 11.78 -27.16 13.89
C GLU A 145 12.61 -27.82 15.00
N TRP A 146 13.94 -27.74 14.94
CA TRP A 146 14.82 -28.25 16.00
C TRP A 146 14.71 -27.47 17.32
N ARG A 147 14.01 -26.33 17.33
CA ARG A 147 13.70 -25.57 18.54
C ARG A 147 13.07 -26.42 19.64
N TRP A 148 12.30 -27.46 19.29
CA TRP A 148 11.68 -28.37 20.25
C TRP A 148 12.65 -29.30 20.96
N LYS A 149 13.83 -29.52 20.39
CA LYS A 149 14.92 -30.30 21.01
C LYS A 149 15.94 -29.41 21.74
N LYS A 150 15.90 -28.08 21.52
CA LYS A 150 16.85 -27.13 22.11
C LYS A 150 16.69 -27.04 23.62
N ARG A 151 17.80 -27.13 24.36
CA ARG A 151 17.77 -26.97 25.82
C ARG A 151 17.45 -25.53 26.19
N GLY A 152 16.61 -25.38 27.22
CA GLY A 152 16.20 -24.07 27.74
C GLY A 152 15.43 -23.21 26.75
N PHE A 153 14.80 -23.81 25.73
CA PHE A 153 13.86 -23.07 24.89
C PHE A 153 12.70 -22.53 25.75
N THR A 154 12.23 -21.32 25.44
CA THR A 154 11.33 -20.55 26.31
C THR A 154 10.00 -21.25 26.56
N THR A 155 9.57 -22.10 25.61
CA THR A 155 8.28 -22.77 25.66
C THR A 155 8.48 -24.27 25.56
N LYS A 156 7.80 -25.02 26.44
CA LYS A 156 7.89 -26.48 26.43
C LYS A 156 7.05 -27.05 25.29
N PRO A 157 7.51 -28.14 24.63
CA PRO A 157 6.67 -28.88 23.69
C PRO A 157 5.37 -29.32 24.36
N ARG A 158 4.27 -29.23 23.62
CA ARG A 158 2.96 -29.73 24.07
C ARG A 158 2.71 -31.11 23.51
N THR A 159 1.94 -31.90 24.23
CA THR A 159 1.54 -33.24 23.82
C THR A 159 0.04 -33.27 23.65
N PHE A 160 -0.40 -33.63 22.46
CA PHE A 160 -1.80 -33.81 22.09
C PHE A 160 -1.99 -35.23 21.57
N LEU A 161 -3.21 -35.76 21.69
CA LEU A 161 -3.57 -37.05 21.07
C LEU A 161 -3.72 -36.88 19.55
N GLN A 162 -4.18 -35.71 19.12
CA GLN A 162 -4.34 -35.33 17.73
C GLN A 162 -2.97 -35.13 17.04
N PRO A 163 -2.86 -35.53 15.77
CA PRO A 163 -1.62 -35.42 15.01
C PRO A 163 -1.25 -33.96 14.70
N LEU A 164 0.04 -33.73 14.44
CA LEU A 164 0.50 -32.53 13.75
C LEU A 164 -0.10 -32.49 12.35
N TRP A 165 -0.59 -31.33 11.94
CA TRP A 165 -1.03 -31.11 10.56
C TRP A 165 0.20 -31.00 9.64
N ASP A 166 0.18 -31.72 8.52
CA ASP A 166 1.31 -31.87 7.60
C ASP A 166 1.21 -30.97 6.35
N GLY A 167 0.17 -30.16 6.25
CA GLY A 167 -0.13 -29.33 5.08
C GLY A 167 -1.09 -29.96 4.08
N GLY A 168 -1.59 -31.18 4.34
CA GLY A 168 -2.63 -31.80 3.53
C GLY A 168 -3.97 -31.05 3.60
N PRO A 169 -4.93 -31.38 2.71
CA PRO A 169 -6.26 -30.75 2.70
C PRO A 169 -6.96 -30.84 4.07
N LEU A 170 -7.62 -29.74 4.47
CA LEU A 170 -8.36 -29.69 5.73
C LEU A 170 -9.80 -30.20 5.59
N GLU A 171 -10.50 -30.00 4.46
CA GLU A 171 -11.76 -30.68 4.11
C GLU A 171 -12.81 -30.78 5.27
N ASN A 172 -13.12 -29.67 5.94
CA ASN A 172 -14.02 -29.58 7.11
C ASN A 172 -13.43 -30.09 8.44
N ARG A 173 -12.14 -30.43 8.51
CA ARG A 173 -11.45 -30.73 9.77
C ARG A 173 -11.27 -29.48 10.60
N THR A 174 -11.27 -29.68 11.91
CA THR A 174 -10.96 -28.65 12.90
C THR A 174 -9.46 -28.69 13.22
N ILE A 175 -8.80 -27.54 13.09
CA ILE A 175 -7.36 -27.41 13.36
C ILE A 175 -7.14 -26.46 14.54
N LEU A 176 -6.34 -26.89 15.52
CA LEU A 176 -5.83 -26.05 16.58
C LEU A 176 -4.50 -25.42 16.17
N ILE A 177 -4.47 -24.09 16.10
CA ILE A 177 -3.24 -23.31 15.99
C ILE A 177 -2.94 -22.69 17.34
N TYR A 178 -1.77 -22.96 17.92
CA TYR A 178 -1.42 -22.42 19.23
C TYR A 178 -0.16 -21.55 19.19
N ALA A 179 -0.19 -20.47 19.95
CA ALA A 179 0.94 -19.58 20.18
C ALA A 179 2.00 -20.28 21.03
N GLU A 180 3.27 -20.07 20.68
CA GLU A 180 4.41 -20.71 21.35
C GLU A 180 5.53 -19.76 21.76
N GLN A 181 5.54 -18.50 21.32
CA GLN A 181 6.63 -17.56 21.61
C GLN A 181 6.08 -16.18 22.01
N GLY A 182 6.75 -15.09 21.62
CA GLY A 182 6.35 -13.75 21.97
C GLY A 182 5.05 -13.35 21.27
N PHE A 183 4.40 -12.30 21.77
CA PHE A 183 3.16 -11.79 21.18
C PHE A 183 3.33 -11.41 19.70
N GLY A 184 4.49 -10.84 19.35
CA GLY A 184 4.82 -10.45 17.97
C GLY A 184 4.82 -11.61 16.99
N ASP A 185 5.26 -12.79 17.42
CA ASP A 185 5.30 -13.98 16.58
C ASP A 185 3.90 -14.41 16.18
N THR A 186 2.99 -14.46 17.16
CA THR A 186 1.58 -14.78 16.91
C THR A 186 0.95 -13.77 15.95
N PHE A 187 1.20 -12.47 16.12
CA PHE A 187 0.68 -11.45 15.20
C PHE A 187 1.29 -11.54 13.81
N GLN A 188 2.58 -11.84 13.68
CA GLN A 188 3.21 -11.97 12.38
C GLN A 188 2.65 -13.16 11.61
N PHE A 189 2.52 -14.32 12.26
CA PHE A 189 2.11 -15.57 11.60
C PHE A 189 0.59 -15.80 11.57
N ALA A 190 -0.20 -14.95 12.24
CA ALA A 190 -1.66 -14.93 12.07
C ALA A 190 -2.10 -14.72 10.61
N ARG A 191 -1.22 -14.19 9.74
CA ARG A 191 -1.46 -14.03 8.29
C ARG A 191 -1.78 -15.32 7.54
N TYR A 192 -1.42 -16.48 8.09
CA TYR A 192 -1.70 -17.79 7.48
C TYR A 192 -3.08 -18.34 7.89
N LEU A 193 -3.71 -17.81 8.95
CA LEU A 193 -5.00 -18.29 9.44
C LEU A 193 -6.14 -18.17 8.39
N PRO A 194 -6.25 -17.06 7.63
CA PRO A 194 -7.22 -16.99 6.53
C PRO A 194 -6.99 -18.05 5.44
N LEU A 195 -5.73 -18.46 5.21
CA LEU A 195 -5.38 -19.47 4.22
C LEU A 195 -5.83 -20.87 4.67
N LEU A 196 -5.73 -21.17 5.96
CA LEU A 196 -6.27 -22.42 6.53
C LEU A 196 -7.79 -22.49 6.37
N ALA A 197 -8.48 -21.39 6.68
CA ALA A 197 -9.93 -21.31 6.52
C ALA A 197 -10.35 -21.46 5.04
N ALA A 198 -9.60 -20.86 4.12
CA ALA A 198 -9.84 -20.99 2.68
C ALA A 198 -9.65 -22.43 2.15
N GLN A 199 -8.88 -23.27 2.86
CA GLN A 199 -8.77 -24.72 2.59
C GLN A 199 -9.90 -25.55 3.21
N GLY A 200 -10.93 -24.89 3.77
CA GLY A 200 -12.07 -25.54 4.42
C GLY A 200 -11.80 -26.00 5.85
N GLY A 201 -10.76 -25.48 6.51
CA GLY A 201 -10.48 -25.77 7.90
C GLY A 201 -11.31 -24.94 8.88
N THR A 202 -11.81 -25.57 9.94
CA THR A 202 -12.35 -24.84 11.10
C THR A 202 -11.18 -24.48 12.02
N VAL A 203 -10.78 -23.20 12.03
CA VAL A 203 -9.55 -22.76 12.71
C VAL A 203 -9.84 -22.33 14.15
N ILE A 204 -9.29 -23.06 15.12
CA ILE A 204 -9.26 -22.68 16.54
C ILE A 204 -7.88 -22.11 16.83
N VAL A 205 -7.82 -20.93 17.45
CA VAL A 205 -6.56 -20.31 17.88
C VAL A 205 -6.46 -20.32 19.40
N GLU A 206 -5.38 -20.87 19.94
CA GLU A 206 -5.03 -20.70 21.35
C GLU A 206 -3.89 -19.70 21.50
N CYS A 207 -4.10 -18.67 22.31
CA CYS A 207 -3.11 -17.61 22.52
C CYS A 207 -3.07 -17.13 23.98
N PRO A 208 -2.04 -16.38 24.40
CA PRO A 208 -2.09 -15.66 25.66
C PRO A 208 -3.32 -14.75 25.78
N GLU A 209 -3.88 -14.64 26.99
CA GLU A 209 -5.11 -13.87 27.28
C GLU A 209 -5.13 -12.47 26.63
N PRO A 210 -4.08 -11.63 26.70
CA PRO A 210 -4.14 -10.28 26.13
C PRO A 210 -4.31 -10.24 24.61
N GLN A 211 -4.04 -11.34 23.89
CA GLN A 211 -4.19 -11.41 22.43
C GLN A 211 -5.56 -11.96 21.99
N LYS A 212 -6.33 -12.55 22.91
CA LYS A 212 -7.55 -13.32 22.59
C LYS A 212 -8.55 -12.52 21.77
N THR A 213 -8.93 -11.34 22.25
CA THR A 213 -9.94 -10.48 21.62
C THR A 213 -9.53 -10.08 20.20
N VAL A 214 -8.28 -9.67 20.01
CA VAL A 214 -7.80 -9.19 18.70
C VAL A 214 -7.61 -10.34 17.70
N LEU A 215 -7.15 -11.52 18.16
CA LEU A 215 -6.98 -12.69 17.29
C LEU A 215 -8.31 -13.35 16.91
N ALA A 216 -9.34 -13.25 17.77
CA ALA A 216 -10.69 -13.67 17.43
C ALA A 216 -11.28 -12.89 16.23
N GLY A 217 -10.79 -11.66 16.00
CA GLY A 217 -11.20 -10.82 14.87
C GLY A 217 -10.46 -11.10 13.55
N VAL A 218 -9.49 -12.03 13.54
CA VAL A 218 -8.75 -12.36 12.31
C VAL A 218 -9.67 -13.15 11.36
N PRO A 219 -9.78 -12.75 10.07
CA PRO A 219 -10.59 -13.48 9.11
C PRO A 219 -10.26 -14.97 9.05
N GLY A 220 -11.28 -15.82 9.12
CA GLY A 220 -11.13 -17.28 9.09
C GLY A 220 -10.90 -17.94 10.46
N VAL A 221 -10.70 -17.19 11.53
CA VAL A 221 -10.69 -17.75 12.89
C VAL A 221 -12.13 -18.06 13.31
N TYR A 222 -12.40 -19.33 13.62
CA TYR A 222 -13.71 -19.79 14.12
C TYR A 222 -13.85 -19.55 15.62
N SER A 223 -12.80 -19.82 16.39
CA SER A 223 -12.78 -19.62 17.83
C SER A 223 -11.38 -19.25 18.29
N CYS A 224 -11.29 -18.34 19.27
CA CYS A 224 -10.03 -18.01 19.94
C CYS A 224 -10.18 -18.27 21.43
N VAL A 225 -9.28 -19.08 21.98
CA VAL A 225 -9.24 -19.48 23.38
C VAL A 225 -7.96 -18.99 24.04
N ALA A 226 -8.03 -18.64 25.31
CA ALA A 226 -6.85 -18.24 26.04
C ALA A 226 -6.08 -19.45 26.56
N ALA A 227 -4.76 -19.32 26.64
CA ALA A 227 -3.90 -20.35 27.20
C ALA A 227 -4.33 -20.73 28.62
N GLY A 228 -4.67 -22.01 28.82
CA GLY A 228 -5.18 -22.54 30.09
C GLY A 228 -6.70 -22.68 30.17
N GLU A 229 -7.45 -22.11 29.21
CA GLU A 229 -8.88 -22.41 29.06
C GLU A 229 -9.10 -23.82 28.47
N PRO A 230 -10.25 -24.45 28.71
CA PRO A 230 -10.61 -25.69 28.05
C PRO A 230 -10.61 -25.53 26.53
N LEU A 231 -9.88 -26.41 25.84
CA LEU A 231 -9.86 -26.46 24.38
C LEU A 231 -11.12 -27.15 23.85
N PRO A 232 -11.80 -26.63 22.82
CA PRO A 232 -12.81 -27.37 22.07
C PRO A 232 -12.18 -28.60 21.39
N ASP A 233 -13.02 -29.52 20.92
CA ASP A 233 -12.53 -30.67 20.15
C ASP A 233 -11.90 -30.21 18.82
N PHE A 234 -10.79 -30.86 18.44
CA PHE A 234 -10.09 -30.63 17.18
C PHE A 234 -9.54 -31.95 16.62
N ASP A 235 -9.23 -31.97 15.32
CA ASP A 235 -8.79 -33.15 14.57
C ASP A 235 -7.27 -33.17 14.31
N CYS A 236 -6.63 -32.01 14.30
CA CYS A 236 -5.18 -31.84 14.13
C CYS A 236 -4.72 -30.53 14.74
N GLN A 237 -3.41 -30.38 14.93
CA GLN A 237 -2.83 -29.20 15.54
C GLN A 237 -1.55 -28.76 14.84
N LEU A 238 -1.21 -27.48 14.96
CA LEU A 238 0.08 -26.97 14.54
C LEU A 238 0.49 -25.75 15.40
N PRO A 239 1.74 -25.69 15.87
CA PRO A 239 2.27 -24.45 16.42
C PRO A 239 2.30 -23.33 15.38
N VAL A 240 1.96 -22.11 15.77
CA VAL A 240 1.80 -20.98 14.83
C VAL A 240 3.07 -20.69 14.00
N MET A 241 4.25 -20.91 14.59
CA MET A 241 5.54 -20.66 13.90
C MET A 241 5.99 -21.78 12.96
N SER A 242 5.25 -22.89 12.91
CA SER A 242 5.47 -23.95 11.90
C SER A 242 4.65 -23.71 10.63
N LEU A 243 3.70 -22.76 10.63
CA LEU A 243 2.90 -22.42 9.44
C LEU A 243 3.77 -22.06 8.22
N PRO A 244 4.83 -21.22 8.32
CA PRO A 244 5.68 -20.93 7.17
C PRO A 244 6.35 -22.16 6.56
N ALA A 245 6.75 -23.13 7.39
CA ALA A 245 7.36 -24.38 6.92
C ALA A 245 6.35 -25.20 6.10
N VAL A 246 5.15 -25.37 6.65
CA VAL A 246 4.06 -26.15 6.03
C VAL A 246 3.56 -25.50 4.73
N PHE A 247 3.43 -24.18 4.71
CA PHE A 247 3.09 -23.42 3.50
C PHE A 247 4.28 -23.23 2.54
N GLN A 248 5.45 -23.78 2.85
CA GLN A 248 6.67 -23.68 2.05
C GLN A 248 7.03 -22.23 1.70
N THR A 249 6.88 -21.33 2.67
CA THR A 249 7.12 -19.90 2.49
C THR A 249 8.57 -19.63 2.14
N ARG A 250 8.76 -18.96 1.00
CA ARG A 250 10.01 -18.35 0.55
C ARG A 250 9.89 -16.83 0.63
N LEU A 251 10.99 -16.11 0.46
CA LEU A 251 11.00 -14.65 0.55
C LEU A 251 9.98 -14.02 -0.42
N GLU A 252 9.85 -14.59 -1.61
CA GLU A 252 8.93 -14.15 -2.66
C GLU A 252 7.50 -14.69 -2.54
N THR A 253 7.23 -15.63 -1.61
CA THR A 253 5.90 -16.24 -1.41
C THR A 253 5.27 -15.92 -0.05
N ILE A 254 5.85 -14.96 0.70
CA ILE A 254 5.23 -14.44 1.92
C ILE A 254 3.80 -13.98 1.59
N PRO A 255 2.76 -14.40 2.34
CA PRO A 255 1.42 -13.87 2.14
C PRO A 255 1.35 -12.37 2.46
N LEU A 256 0.94 -11.57 1.48
CA LEU A 256 0.86 -10.10 1.55
C LEU A 256 -0.58 -9.55 1.46
N ASN A 257 -1.56 -10.33 1.93
CA ASN A 257 -2.94 -9.86 2.03
C ASN A 257 -3.11 -9.01 3.30
N PHE A 258 -3.10 -7.69 3.15
CA PHE A 258 -3.21 -6.72 4.24
C PHE A 258 -4.49 -5.88 4.17
N PRO A 259 -4.98 -5.39 5.32
CA PRO A 259 -4.65 -5.85 6.67
C PRO A 259 -5.23 -7.25 6.95
N TYR A 260 -4.63 -7.98 7.89
CA TYR A 260 -5.14 -9.30 8.32
C TYR A 260 -5.50 -9.33 9.81
N ILE A 261 -5.24 -8.26 10.55
CA ILE A 261 -5.79 -7.99 11.88
C ILE A 261 -6.59 -6.70 11.80
N PHE A 262 -7.73 -6.64 12.50
CA PHE A 262 -8.61 -5.49 12.54
C PHE A 262 -8.96 -5.13 13.98
N PRO A 263 -9.04 -3.84 14.36
CA PRO A 263 -9.63 -3.45 15.63
C PRO A 263 -11.16 -3.64 15.56
N SER A 264 -11.79 -3.96 16.69
CA SER A 264 -13.26 -3.93 16.74
C SER A 264 -13.76 -2.50 16.55
N LEU A 265 -14.92 -2.33 15.89
CA LEU A 265 -15.51 -1.00 15.66
C LEU A 265 -15.83 -0.26 16.96
N ASP A 266 -16.26 -1.01 17.98
CA ASP A 266 -16.54 -0.46 19.32
C ASP A 266 -15.27 0.08 19.99
N ALA A 267 -14.16 -0.66 19.94
CA ALA A 267 -12.88 -0.20 20.46
C ALA A 267 -12.34 0.98 19.64
N LEU A 268 -12.44 0.92 18.31
CA LEU A 268 -11.99 2.02 17.44
C LEU A 268 -12.69 3.33 17.79
N SER A 269 -14.01 3.27 17.98
CA SER A 269 -14.84 4.44 18.30
C SER A 269 -14.54 4.98 19.71
N SER A 270 -14.36 4.10 20.70
CA SER A 270 -14.06 4.52 22.07
C SER A 270 -12.66 5.12 22.23
N TRP A 271 -11.70 4.73 21.40
CA TRP A 271 -10.36 5.31 21.38
C TRP A 271 -10.28 6.58 20.54
N ASN A 272 -11.06 6.71 19.48
CA ASN A 272 -11.04 7.87 18.58
C ASN A 272 -11.29 9.20 19.30
N VAL A 273 -12.19 9.22 20.30
CA VAL A 273 -12.51 10.43 21.08
C VAL A 273 -11.33 11.02 21.86
N LYS A 274 -10.25 10.26 22.04
CA LYS A 274 -9.02 10.69 22.74
C LYS A 274 -8.06 11.48 21.83
N PHE A 275 -8.28 11.46 20.51
CA PHE A 275 -7.44 12.13 19.53
C PHE A 275 -8.05 13.48 19.16
N THR A 276 -7.72 14.51 19.92
CA THR A 276 -8.24 15.89 19.73
C THR A 276 -7.42 16.70 18.72
N ALA A 277 -6.14 16.39 18.57
CA ALA A 277 -5.26 17.03 17.59
C ALA A 277 -5.59 16.50 16.18
N THR A 278 -6.01 17.41 15.29
CA THR A 278 -6.32 17.10 13.89
C THR A 278 -5.38 17.82 12.92
N ASP A 279 -4.48 18.65 13.45
CA ASP A 279 -3.56 19.50 12.71
C ASP A 279 -2.10 19.09 12.78
N THR A 280 -1.82 18.01 13.49
CA THR A 280 -0.49 17.40 13.61
C THR A 280 -0.50 15.98 13.09
N VAL A 281 0.69 15.47 12.76
CA VAL A 281 0.91 14.04 12.54
C VAL A 281 0.89 13.35 13.90
N ARG A 282 -0.01 12.39 14.07
CA ARG A 282 -0.15 11.60 15.31
C ARG A 282 0.78 10.40 15.28
N VAL A 283 1.79 10.39 16.14
CA VAL A 283 2.88 9.41 16.11
C VAL A 283 2.90 8.58 17.40
N GLY A 284 2.73 7.26 17.30
CA GLY A 284 2.86 6.35 18.45
C GLY A 284 4.30 5.94 18.70
N LEU A 285 4.72 5.85 19.97
CA LEU A 285 6.10 5.50 20.35
C LEU A 285 6.16 4.24 21.23
N VAL A 286 7.08 3.33 20.89
CA VAL A 286 7.52 2.20 21.72
C VAL A 286 9.04 2.13 21.71
N TRP A 287 9.67 2.13 22.89
CA TRP A 287 11.12 2.26 23.02
C TRP A 287 11.79 1.14 23.83
N ALA A 288 11.02 0.35 24.58
CA ALA A 288 11.54 -0.69 25.44
C ALA A 288 10.81 -2.04 25.27
N GLY A 289 11.61 -3.09 25.16
CA GLY A 289 11.14 -4.47 25.18
C GLY A 289 11.07 -5.01 26.61
N ARG A 290 10.92 -6.33 26.74
CA ARG A 290 11.11 -7.01 28.03
C ARG A 290 12.60 -7.25 28.28
N LYS A 291 13.02 -7.23 29.54
CA LYS A 291 14.42 -7.44 29.98
C LYS A 291 15.03 -8.76 29.48
N LYS A 292 14.20 -9.80 29.34
CA LYS A 292 14.58 -11.09 28.74
C LYS A 292 13.62 -11.38 27.57
N PRO A 293 14.12 -11.94 26.46
CA PRO A 293 15.44 -12.57 26.30
C PRO A 293 16.58 -11.66 25.81
N ASP A 294 16.32 -10.41 25.38
CA ASP A 294 17.34 -9.62 24.67
C ASP A 294 17.34 -8.13 25.09
N PRO A 295 18.22 -7.72 26.02
CA PRO A 295 18.29 -6.34 26.48
C PRO A 295 18.78 -5.36 25.41
N ASN A 296 19.45 -5.84 24.35
CA ASN A 296 20.03 -5.00 23.32
C ASN A 296 18.98 -4.45 22.34
N ARG A 297 17.74 -4.95 22.39
CA ARG A 297 16.61 -4.45 21.59
C ARG A 297 16.02 -3.14 22.13
N THR A 298 16.30 -2.77 23.38
CA THR A 298 15.79 -1.55 24.00
C THR A 298 16.59 -0.34 23.56
N CYS A 299 15.89 0.70 23.11
CA CYS A 299 16.47 2.01 22.85
C CYS A 299 16.26 2.89 24.12
N PRO A 300 17.33 3.33 24.80
CA PRO A 300 17.18 4.20 25.96
C PRO A 300 16.37 5.45 25.62
N PHE A 301 15.39 5.77 26.46
CA PHE A 301 14.39 6.79 26.16
C PHE A 301 15.01 8.19 25.99
N GLU A 302 16.16 8.43 26.61
CA GLU A 302 16.92 9.68 26.52
C GLU A 302 17.33 10.00 25.08
N ASN A 303 17.53 8.99 24.22
CA ASN A 303 17.84 9.20 22.80
C ASN A 303 16.67 9.85 22.05
N PHE A 304 15.43 9.63 22.49
CA PHE A 304 14.25 10.22 21.86
C PHE A 304 14.18 11.72 22.08
N ALA A 305 14.93 12.32 23.03
CA ALA A 305 14.94 13.76 23.26
C ALA A 305 15.19 14.60 21.99
N LEU A 306 15.87 14.05 20.98
CA LEU A 306 16.03 14.70 19.67
C LEU A 306 14.72 14.93 18.90
N LEU A 307 13.64 14.25 19.27
CA LEU A 307 12.33 14.33 18.64
C LEU A 307 11.35 15.20 19.45
N SER A 308 11.67 15.60 20.69
CA SER A 308 10.71 16.26 21.59
C SER A 308 10.28 17.64 21.10
N ASP A 309 11.11 18.29 20.28
CA ASP A 309 10.88 19.64 19.74
C ASP A 309 10.28 19.65 18.33
N MET A 310 9.83 18.49 17.83
CA MET A 310 9.35 18.34 16.46
C MET A 310 8.06 19.13 16.21
N PRO A 311 8.09 20.16 15.33
CA PRO A 311 6.89 20.91 15.01
C PRO A 311 5.93 20.06 14.16
N GLY A 312 4.62 20.25 14.37
CA GLY A 312 3.59 19.57 13.58
C GLY A 312 3.42 18.08 13.91
N VAL A 313 3.96 17.61 15.04
CA VAL A 313 3.82 16.23 15.52
C VAL A 313 3.19 16.22 16.91
N THR A 314 2.30 15.26 17.15
CA THR A 314 1.85 14.91 18.50
C THR A 314 2.22 13.45 18.78
N PHE A 315 3.05 13.24 19.80
CA PHE A 315 3.49 11.91 20.17
C PHE A 315 2.55 11.26 21.19
N TYR A 316 2.26 9.98 20.99
CA TYR A 316 1.44 9.15 21.85
C TYR A 316 2.24 7.96 22.37
N SER A 317 2.10 7.65 23.65
CA SER A 317 2.71 6.44 24.22
C SER A 317 1.96 5.20 23.75
N LEU A 318 2.69 4.21 23.23
CA LEU A 318 2.22 2.84 23.04
C LEU A 318 2.95 1.86 24.00
N GLN A 319 3.82 2.37 24.87
CA GLN A 319 4.65 1.58 25.77
C GLN A 319 3.90 1.26 27.05
N LEU A 320 3.57 -0.02 27.26
CA LEU A 320 3.15 -0.50 28.59
C LEU A 320 4.34 -0.49 29.55
N ASP A 321 4.12 0.01 30.77
CA ASP A 321 5.12 0.09 31.82
C ASP A 321 5.68 -1.30 32.17
N ASN A 322 7.00 -1.41 32.21
CA ASN A 322 7.75 -2.59 32.61
C ASN A 322 9.12 -2.17 33.19
N GLU A 323 9.91 -3.13 33.68
CA GLU A 323 11.21 -2.87 34.31
C GLU A 323 12.22 -2.10 33.42
N MET A 324 12.07 -2.19 32.10
CA MET A 324 12.92 -1.52 31.11
C MET A 324 12.32 -0.20 30.61
N SER A 325 11.05 0.07 30.92
CA SER A 325 10.38 1.32 30.54
C SER A 325 10.96 2.48 31.33
N ALA A 326 11.01 3.67 30.70
CA ALA A 326 11.44 4.87 31.38
C ALA A 326 10.43 5.27 32.47
N SER A 327 10.93 5.83 33.58
CA SER A 327 10.06 6.30 34.65
C SER A 327 9.05 7.34 34.13
N GLY A 328 7.92 7.49 34.83
CA GLY A 328 6.95 8.53 34.50
C GLY A 328 7.62 9.90 34.40
N GLU A 329 8.49 10.26 35.35
CA GLU A 329 9.22 11.54 35.39
C GLU A 329 10.08 11.79 34.15
N ALA A 330 10.81 10.77 33.65
CA ALA A 330 11.64 10.90 32.45
C ALA A 330 10.80 11.17 31.18
N ARG A 331 9.55 10.69 31.14
CA ARG A 331 8.60 10.92 30.03
C ARG A 331 7.94 12.29 30.06
N HIS A 332 7.68 12.86 31.24
CA HIS A 332 6.92 14.11 31.38
C HIS A 332 7.59 15.30 30.65
N GLY A 333 8.92 15.33 30.56
CA GLY A 333 9.65 16.37 29.83
C GLY A 333 9.56 16.28 28.31
N PHE A 334 9.09 15.16 27.75
CA PHE A 334 8.99 14.94 26.30
C PHE A 334 7.68 15.47 25.69
N GLY A 335 6.64 15.69 26.49
CA GLY A 335 5.31 16.07 25.99
C GLY A 335 4.54 14.90 25.35
N LEU A 336 4.78 13.67 25.83
CA LEU A 336 4.10 12.45 25.36
C LEU A 336 2.65 12.39 25.86
N VAL A 337 1.68 12.19 24.98
CA VAL A 337 0.29 11.89 25.36
C VAL A 337 0.19 10.42 25.76
N ASP A 338 -0.08 10.14 27.03
CA ASP A 338 -0.08 8.77 27.56
C ASP A 338 -1.47 8.34 28.01
N HIS A 339 -2.05 7.39 27.26
CA HIS A 339 -3.32 6.74 27.57
C HIS A 339 -3.15 5.25 27.91
N THR A 340 -1.91 4.79 28.10
CA THR A 340 -1.59 3.36 28.22
C THR A 340 -2.20 2.70 29.46
N ALA A 341 -2.48 3.48 30.52
CA ALA A 341 -3.17 3.01 31.72
C ALA A 341 -4.62 2.53 31.45
N GLU A 342 -5.21 2.90 30.32
CA GLU A 342 -6.56 2.51 29.92
C GLU A 342 -6.58 1.29 28.98
N ILE A 343 -5.41 0.78 28.56
CA ILE A 343 -5.30 -0.40 27.71
C ILE A 343 -5.57 -1.66 28.54
N ARG A 344 -6.61 -2.43 28.15
CA ARG A 344 -6.96 -3.69 28.81
C ARG A 344 -6.31 -4.89 28.13
N ASP A 345 -6.25 -4.87 26.80
CA ASP A 345 -5.73 -5.95 25.97
C ASP A 345 -5.15 -5.42 24.64
N PHE A 346 -4.72 -6.31 23.74
CA PHE A 346 -4.21 -5.89 22.43
C PHE A 346 -5.31 -5.40 21.47
N SER A 347 -6.60 -5.60 21.77
CA SER A 347 -7.68 -4.96 20.99
C SER A 347 -7.71 -3.46 21.24
N ASP A 348 -7.52 -3.02 22.49
CA ASP A 348 -7.35 -1.59 22.81
C ASP A 348 -6.08 -1.03 22.17
N THR A 349 -4.98 -1.78 22.21
CA THR A 349 -3.72 -1.37 21.55
C THR A 349 -3.90 -1.22 20.04
N ALA A 350 -4.58 -2.15 19.38
CA ALA A 350 -4.88 -2.08 17.96
C ALA A 350 -5.78 -0.89 17.60
N ALA A 351 -6.78 -0.60 18.42
CA ALA A 351 -7.66 0.57 18.25
C ALA A 351 -6.91 1.90 18.44
N LEU A 352 -5.98 1.97 19.41
CA LEU A 352 -5.09 3.12 19.58
C LEU A 352 -4.22 3.31 18.33
N ILE A 353 -3.55 2.24 17.87
CA ILE A 353 -2.72 2.27 16.65
C ILE A 353 -3.52 2.72 15.43
N ALA A 354 -4.74 2.24 15.26
CA ALA A 354 -5.57 2.58 14.11
C ALA A 354 -5.85 4.09 13.99
N ASN A 355 -5.92 4.81 15.11
CA ASN A 355 -6.15 6.26 15.18
C ASN A 355 -4.88 7.12 15.02
N LEU A 356 -3.70 6.50 14.90
CA LEU A 356 -2.42 7.18 14.63
C LEU A 356 -2.16 7.30 13.14
N ASP A 357 -1.30 8.24 12.74
CA ASP A 357 -0.82 8.38 11.37
C ASP A 357 0.44 7.54 11.12
N LEU A 358 1.27 7.34 12.15
CA LEU A 358 2.55 6.64 12.10
C LEU A 358 2.84 5.96 13.45
N VAL A 359 3.49 4.79 13.41
CA VAL A 359 4.05 4.12 14.61
C VAL A 359 5.57 4.09 14.50
N LEU A 360 6.27 4.55 15.54
CA LEU A 360 7.70 4.35 15.74
C LEU A 360 7.89 3.31 16.85
N SER A 361 8.53 2.19 16.54
CA SER A 361 8.71 1.11 17.51
C SER A 361 10.09 0.50 17.37
N ILE A 362 10.71 0.09 18.46
CA ILE A 362 11.74 -0.95 18.38
C ILE A 362 11.11 -2.31 17.97
N ASP A 363 11.93 -3.34 17.76
CA ASP A 363 11.47 -4.72 17.48
C ASP A 363 10.66 -5.33 18.65
N THR A 364 9.34 -5.08 18.66
CA THR A 364 8.39 -5.59 19.67
C THR A 364 7.12 -6.14 19.03
N GLY A 365 6.26 -6.77 19.84
CA GLY A 365 4.92 -7.18 19.40
C GLY A 365 4.05 -6.02 18.88
N VAL A 366 4.29 -4.77 19.32
CA VAL A 366 3.56 -3.60 18.80
C VAL A 366 3.95 -3.30 17.35
N ALA A 367 5.23 -3.46 16.98
CA ALA A 367 5.66 -3.33 15.58
C ALA A 367 4.90 -4.32 14.70
N HIS A 368 4.87 -5.60 15.10
CA HIS A 368 4.16 -6.65 14.35
C HIS A 368 2.65 -6.45 14.30
N LEU A 369 2.03 -5.96 15.37
CA LEU A 369 0.61 -5.61 15.41
C LEU A 369 0.29 -4.44 14.46
N ALA A 370 1.09 -3.38 14.49
CA ALA A 370 0.93 -2.23 13.60
C ALA A 370 1.09 -2.63 12.12
N GLY A 371 2.08 -3.48 11.81
CA GLY A 371 2.24 -4.05 10.48
C GLY A 371 1.07 -4.91 10.04
N ALA A 372 0.52 -5.74 10.93
CA ALA A 372 -0.66 -6.57 10.64
C ALA A 372 -1.94 -5.75 10.36
N LEU A 373 -2.03 -4.56 10.98
CA LEU A 373 -3.09 -3.56 10.77
C LEU A 373 -2.90 -2.74 9.47
N GLY A 374 -1.77 -2.89 8.77
CA GLY A 374 -1.43 -2.04 7.62
C GLY A 374 -1.16 -0.59 8.01
N LYS A 375 -0.69 -0.34 9.24
CA LYS A 375 -0.31 1.01 9.68
C LYS A 375 1.12 1.32 9.23
N GLU A 376 1.34 2.50 8.64
CA GLU A 376 2.69 3.00 8.37
C GLU A 376 3.52 2.92 9.66
N THR A 377 4.63 2.17 9.62
CA THR A 377 5.39 1.84 10.82
C THR A 377 6.88 1.92 10.55
N TRP A 378 7.62 2.63 11.39
CA TRP A 378 9.07 2.71 11.31
C TRP A 378 9.69 1.95 12.49
N VAL A 379 10.55 0.98 12.17
CA VAL A 379 11.15 0.09 13.16
C VAL A 379 12.59 0.49 13.44
N LEU A 380 12.91 0.74 14.70
CA LEU A 380 14.27 1.02 15.17
C LEU A 380 14.95 -0.29 15.57
N LEU A 381 16.05 -0.62 14.93
CA LEU A 381 16.70 -1.91 15.04
C LEU A 381 18.10 -1.78 15.66
N PRO A 382 18.47 -2.69 16.59
CA PRO A 382 19.83 -2.77 17.09
C PRO A 382 20.78 -3.26 16.00
N TYR A 383 22.09 -3.17 16.27
CA TYR A 383 23.12 -3.60 15.33
C TYR A 383 22.92 -5.05 14.88
N ALA A 384 22.78 -5.99 15.82
CA ALA A 384 22.42 -7.38 15.54
C ALA A 384 20.89 -7.55 15.62
N ALA A 385 20.20 -7.20 14.52
CA ALA A 385 18.74 -7.31 14.45
C ALA A 385 18.26 -8.76 14.28
N ASP A 386 17.03 -9.02 14.73
CA ASP A 386 16.34 -10.30 14.56
C ASP A 386 16.25 -10.69 13.08
N TRP A 387 16.26 -12.01 12.79
CA TRP A 387 16.29 -12.55 11.43
C TRP A 387 15.14 -12.05 10.55
N ARG A 388 13.98 -11.71 11.15
CA ARG A 388 12.79 -11.20 10.46
C ARG A 388 13.08 -9.94 9.66
N TRP A 389 14.03 -9.15 10.13
CA TRP A 389 14.38 -7.88 9.53
C TRP A 389 15.47 -8.00 8.46
N MET A 390 16.11 -9.15 8.29
CA MET A 390 17.26 -9.32 7.39
C MET A 390 18.40 -8.31 7.67
N LEU A 391 19.47 -8.33 6.87
CA LEU A 391 20.69 -7.53 7.15
C LEU A 391 20.74 -6.17 6.44
N ASP A 392 20.61 -6.16 5.12
CA ASP A 392 21.05 -5.03 4.29
C ASP A 392 19.88 -4.42 3.53
N ARG A 393 18.83 -4.07 4.28
CA ARG A 393 17.56 -3.54 3.75
C ARG A 393 16.95 -2.51 4.70
N ASP A 394 16.30 -1.49 4.15
CA ASP A 394 15.55 -0.48 4.90
C ASP A 394 14.02 -0.67 4.77
N ASP A 395 13.57 -1.71 4.08
CA ASP A 395 12.18 -2.17 3.96
C ASP A 395 11.97 -3.50 4.72
N SER A 396 10.71 -3.87 4.95
CA SER A 396 10.35 -5.18 5.50
C SER A 396 9.75 -6.10 4.44
N PRO A 397 10.29 -7.31 4.22
CA PRO A 397 9.64 -8.28 3.34
C PRO A 397 8.32 -8.82 3.93
N TRP A 398 8.12 -8.62 5.24
CA TRP A 398 6.93 -9.08 5.94
C TRP A 398 5.80 -8.07 5.97
N TYR A 399 6.09 -6.78 5.78
CA TYR A 399 5.13 -5.68 5.94
C TYR A 399 5.43 -4.56 4.93
N PRO A 400 4.59 -4.35 3.90
CA PRO A 400 4.88 -3.42 2.81
C PRO A 400 5.11 -1.96 3.24
N ASP A 401 4.34 -1.48 4.22
CA ASP A 401 4.39 -0.08 4.69
C ASP A 401 5.37 0.15 5.85
N MET A 402 6.31 -0.78 6.05
CA MET A 402 7.34 -0.67 7.08
C MET A 402 8.67 -0.16 6.55
N ARG A 403 9.27 0.77 7.31
CA ARG A 403 10.63 1.27 7.10
C ARG A 403 11.52 0.93 8.29
N LEU A 404 12.77 0.56 8.03
CA LEU A 404 13.72 0.09 9.04
C LEU A 404 14.86 1.10 9.22
N PHE A 405 15.19 1.41 10.47
CA PHE A 405 16.30 2.27 10.85
C PHE A 405 17.24 1.47 11.75
N ARG A 406 18.52 1.33 11.36
CA ARG A 406 19.45 0.38 11.98
C ARG A 406 20.64 1.09 12.58
N GLN A 407 21.14 0.57 13.70
CA GLN A 407 22.46 0.96 14.18
C GLN A 407 23.54 0.52 13.18
N GLU A 408 24.46 1.44 12.84
CA GLU A 408 25.66 1.10 12.10
C GLU A 408 26.71 0.41 12.97
N GLN A 409 26.73 0.76 14.26
CA GLN A 409 27.62 0.19 15.28
C GLN A 409 26.81 -0.16 16.53
N ALA A 410 27.16 -1.26 17.19
CA ALA A 410 26.47 -1.70 18.39
C ALA A 410 26.43 -0.59 19.47
N GLY A 411 25.22 -0.24 19.91
CA GLY A 411 24.98 0.79 20.92
C GLY A 411 24.80 2.21 20.38
N ASP A 412 25.03 2.46 19.09
CA ASP A 412 24.83 3.78 18.48
C ASP A 412 23.36 4.05 18.13
N TRP A 413 22.55 4.30 19.16
CA TRP A 413 21.17 4.76 18.98
C TRP A 413 21.08 6.23 18.52
N GLN A 414 22.14 7.03 18.71
CA GLN A 414 22.14 8.43 18.32
C GLN A 414 22.11 8.58 16.79
N GLY A 415 22.92 7.80 16.07
CA GLY A 415 22.89 7.77 14.60
C GLY A 415 21.51 7.38 14.03
N VAL A 416 20.84 6.42 14.69
CA VAL A 416 19.46 6.02 14.36
C VAL A 416 18.51 7.20 14.52
N MET A 417 18.57 7.93 15.64
CA MET A 417 17.69 9.07 15.93
C MET A 417 17.88 10.24 14.97
N VAL A 418 19.13 10.52 14.54
CA VAL A 418 19.40 11.56 13.54
C VAL A 418 18.71 11.24 12.21
N SER A 419 18.86 10.00 11.74
CA SER A 419 18.23 9.54 10.50
C SER A 419 16.71 9.52 10.60
N LEU A 420 16.19 9.08 11.75
CA LEU A 420 14.77 9.05 12.06
C LEU A 420 14.15 10.45 12.07
N ARG A 421 14.81 11.43 12.71
CA ARG A 421 14.35 12.83 12.76
C ARG A 421 14.26 13.43 11.36
N ALA A 422 15.28 13.21 10.52
CA ALA A 422 15.28 13.69 9.14
C ALA A 422 14.11 13.10 8.32
N ALA A 423 13.85 11.80 8.47
CA ALA A 423 12.70 11.15 7.85
C ALA A 423 11.36 11.72 8.35
N LEU A 424 11.24 11.95 9.66
CA LEU A 424 10.01 12.49 10.25
C LEU A 424 9.73 13.92 9.78
N ILE A 425 10.75 14.77 9.67
CA ILE A 425 10.63 16.12 9.08
C ILE A 425 10.05 16.04 7.67
N ALA A 426 10.56 15.14 6.82
CA ALA A 426 10.05 14.98 5.47
C ALA A 426 8.58 14.51 5.44
N ARG A 427 8.23 13.54 6.31
CA ARG A 427 6.86 13.02 6.43
C ARG A 427 5.85 14.07 6.92
N VAL A 428 6.24 14.88 7.90
CA VAL A 428 5.42 16.00 8.41
C VAL A 428 5.26 17.07 7.35
N THR A 429 6.34 17.42 6.64
CA THR A 429 6.29 18.39 5.54
C THR A 429 5.28 17.96 4.47
N LYS A 430 5.32 16.67 4.09
CA LYS A 430 4.35 16.08 3.16
C LYS A 430 2.92 16.13 3.70
N PHE A 431 2.70 15.74 4.96
CA PHE A 431 1.37 15.79 5.58
C PHE A 431 0.79 17.21 5.60
N LEU A 432 1.58 18.21 5.98
CA LEU A 432 1.13 19.60 6.00
C LEU A 432 0.80 20.09 4.59
N ALA A 433 1.60 19.73 3.57
CA ALA A 433 1.31 20.06 2.18
C ALA A 433 0.01 19.40 1.67
N GLU A 434 -0.22 18.12 1.99
CA GLU A 434 -1.46 17.39 1.65
C GLU A 434 -2.68 17.96 2.37
N ARG A 435 -2.52 18.42 3.61
CA ARG A 435 -3.60 19.03 4.39
C ARG A 435 -3.97 20.40 3.84
N ASP A 436 -2.99 21.21 3.44
CA ASP A 436 -3.22 22.48 2.76
C ASP A 436 -3.91 22.28 1.40
N LEU A 437 -3.74 21.12 0.74
CA LEU A 437 -4.50 20.70 -0.45
C LEU A 437 -5.96 20.30 -0.15
N ARG A 438 -6.36 20.06 1.11
CA ARG A 438 -7.69 19.59 1.51
C ARG A 438 -8.37 20.47 2.55
N SER A 439 -8.02 21.76 2.64
CA SER A 439 -8.67 22.64 3.62
C SER A 439 -10.18 22.78 3.29
N PRO A 440 -11.09 22.78 4.28
CA PRO A 440 -12.53 22.91 4.01
C PRO A 440 -12.90 24.18 3.23
N ALA A 441 -12.15 25.26 3.44
CA ALA A 441 -12.32 26.51 2.69
C ALA A 441 -11.90 26.38 1.22
N LEU A 442 -10.86 25.58 0.94
CA LEU A 442 -10.42 25.26 -0.40
C LEU A 442 -11.41 24.35 -1.12
N GLU A 443 -11.86 23.26 -0.47
CA GLU A 443 -12.84 22.33 -1.03
C GLU A 443 -14.16 23.04 -1.35
N ALA A 444 -14.64 23.90 -0.45
CA ALA A 444 -15.83 24.70 -0.69
C ALA A 444 -15.67 25.65 -1.89
N ALA A 445 -14.54 26.35 -1.99
CA ALA A 445 -14.27 27.25 -3.11
C ALA A 445 -14.14 26.50 -4.45
N TYR A 446 -13.47 25.35 -4.45
CA TYR A 446 -13.32 24.53 -5.65
C TYR A 446 -14.66 23.92 -6.09
N SER A 447 -15.42 23.35 -5.15
CA SER A 447 -16.74 22.75 -5.43
C SER A 447 -17.76 23.78 -5.94
N ASP A 448 -17.76 25.00 -5.40
CA ASP A 448 -18.62 26.08 -5.88
C ASP A 448 -18.31 26.42 -7.34
N GLY A 449 -17.03 26.56 -7.67
CA GLY A 449 -16.56 26.79 -9.03
C GLY A 449 -16.97 25.71 -10.03
N LEU A 450 -16.82 24.43 -9.65
CA LEU A 450 -17.25 23.31 -10.51
C LEU A 450 -18.77 23.25 -10.69
N SER A 451 -19.54 23.50 -9.63
CA SER A 451 -21.01 23.51 -9.69
C SER A 451 -21.52 24.61 -10.64
N LEU A 452 -20.90 25.78 -10.61
CA LEU A 452 -21.22 26.88 -11.54
C LEU A 452 -20.88 26.52 -13.00
N LEU A 453 -19.76 25.84 -13.25
CA LEU A 453 -19.42 25.31 -14.57
C LEU A 453 -20.46 24.29 -15.07
N GLN A 454 -20.85 23.33 -14.23
CA GLN A 454 -21.83 22.30 -14.59
C GLN A 454 -23.22 22.87 -14.90
N THR A 455 -23.59 23.98 -14.25
CA THR A 455 -24.86 24.68 -14.49
C THR A 455 -24.79 25.72 -15.61
N GLY A 456 -23.66 25.79 -16.34
CA GLY A 456 -23.46 26.72 -17.46
C GLY A 456 -23.22 28.18 -17.05
N ARG A 457 -23.07 28.47 -15.76
CA ARG A 457 -22.81 29.82 -15.21
C ARG A 457 -21.33 30.16 -15.26
N VAL A 458 -20.76 30.11 -16.47
CA VAL A 458 -19.31 30.25 -16.75
C VAL A 458 -18.75 31.56 -16.20
N ASP A 459 -19.50 32.66 -16.26
CA ASP A 459 -19.03 33.97 -15.78
C ASP A 459 -18.80 34.01 -14.27
N GLU A 460 -19.58 33.26 -13.51
CA GLU A 460 -19.54 33.27 -12.04
C GLU A 460 -18.53 32.28 -11.47
N ALA A 461 -18.18 31.23 -12.23
CA ALA A 461 -17.27 30.17 -11.82
C ALA A 461 -15.81 30.64 -11.61
N GLU A 462 -15.39 31.73 -12.27
CA GLU A 462 -14.00 32.22 -12.23
C GLU A 462 -13.56 32.62 -10.82
N LYS A 463 -14.40 33.38 -10.10
CA LYS A 463 -14.08 33.92 -8.77
C LYS A 463 -13.84 32.82 -7.71
N PRO A 464 -14.71 31.81 -7.52
CA PRO A 464 -14.47 30.73 -6.57
C PRO A 464 -13.26 29.86 -6.95
N LEU A 465 -13.01 29.62 -8.24
CA LEU A 465 -11.82 28.90 -8.69
C LEU A 465 -10.52 29.69 -8.46
N VAL A 466 -10.51 31.00 -8.69
CA VAL A 466 -9.37 31.87 -8.32
C VAL A 466 -9.17 31.87 -6.81
N ARG A 467 -10.25 31.91 -6.01
CA ARG A 467 -10.16 31.79 -4.56
C ARG A 467 -9.54 30.47 -4.13
N ALA A 468 -9.89 29.37 -4.78
CA ALA A 468 -9.26 28.07 -4.54
C ALA A 468 -7.75 28.12 -4.79
N LEU A 469 -7.31 28.74 -5.90
CA LEU A 469 -5.88 28.90 -6.19
C LEU A 469 -5.14 29.88 -5.27
N LEU A 470 -5.82 30.88 -4.71
CA LEU A 470 -5.25 31.77 -3.69
C LEU A 470 -5.03 31.04 -2.36
N LEU A 471 -5.88 30.05 -2.04
CA LEU A 471 -5.73 29.20 -0.87
C LEU A 471 -4.63 28.15 -1.09
N ASN A 472 -4.54 27.60 -2.31
CA ASN A 472 -3.47 26.69 -2.68
C ASN A 472 -3.18 26.73 -4.20
N ARG A 473 -1.96 27.13 -4.54
CA ARG A 473 -1.50 27.31 -5.93
C ARG A 473 -1.04 26.03 -6.63
N HIS A 474 -1.21 24.85 -6.03
CA HIS A 474 -0.71 23.57 -6.54
C HIS A 474 -1.84 22.56 -6.82
N ILE A 475 -2.99 23.05 -7.30
CA ILE A 475 -4.15 22.21 -7.62
C ILE A 475 -4.32 22.17 -9.15
N PRO A 476 -3.87 21.09 -9.83
CA PRO A 476 -3.96 20.99 -11.28
C PRO A 476 -5.41 21.06 -11.78
N GLU A 477 -6.38 20.56 -11.02
CA GLU A 477 -7.78 20.54 -11.40
C GLU A 477 -8.42 21.93 -11.35
N ALA A 478 -8.03 22.78 -10.39
CA ALA A 478 -8.50 24.17 -10.31
C ALA A 478 -7.93 25.03 -11.46
N PHE A 479 -6.65 24.82 -11.80
CA PHE A 479 -6.06 25.44 -13.00
C PHE A 479 -6.76 24.96 -14.28
N ASN A 480 -6.99 23.65 -14.44
CA ASN A 480 -7.72 23.10 -15.58
C ASN A 480 -9.14 23.69 -15.68
N ALA A 481 -9.87 23.79 -14.57
CA ALA A 481 -11.20 24.39 -14.52
C ALA A 481 -11.20 25.87 -14.94
N LEU A 482 -10.22 26.67 -14.48
CA LEU A 482 -10.06 28.07 -14.96
C LEU A 482 -9.69 28.13 -16.44
N GLY A 483 -8.87 27.21 -16.92
CA GLY A 483 -8.58 27.07 -18.34
C GLY A 483 -9.86 26.85 -19.17
N VAL A 484 -10.75 25.97 -18.69
CA VAL A 484 -12.07 25.76 -19.30
C VAL A 484 -12.91 27.05 -19.25
N VAL A 485 -13.01 27.73 -18.11
CA VAL A 485 -13.72 29.03 -18.00
C VAL A 485 -13.21 30.04 -19.04
N CYS A 486 -11.89 30.21 -19.16
CA CYS A 486 -11.30 31.11 -20.14
C CYS A 486 -11.62 30.69 -21.58
N ARG A 487 -11.59 29.39 -21.89
CA ARG A 487 -11.92 28.86 -23.23
C ARG A 487 -13.36 29.13 -23.60
N GLU A 488 -14.31 28.84 -22.71
CA GLU A 488 -15.75 29.07 -22.95
C GLU A 488 -16.07 30.57 -23.14
N LYS A 489 -15.26 31.47 -22.57
CA LYS A 489 -15.32 32.92 -22.80
C LYS A 489 -14.57 33.39 -24.06
N GLY A 490 -14.04 32.49 -24.88
CA GLY A 490 -13.23 32.81 -26.07
C GLY A 490 -11.82 33.33 -25.78
N ARG A 491 -11.36 33.30 -24.52
CA ARG A 491 -10.01 33.73 -24.10
C ARG A 491 -9.01 32.59 -24.24
N HIS A 492 -8.83 32.07 -25.46
CA HIS A 492 -8.03 30.87 -25.74
C HIS A 492 -6.56 30.97 -25.30
N ARG A 493 -5.95 32.16 -25.41
CA ARG A 493 -4.57 32.38 -24.95
C ARG A 493 -4.41 32.27 -23.43
N GLU A 494 -5.32 32.86 -22.66
CA GLU A 494 -5.34 32.76 -21.20
C GLU A 494 -5.63 31.32 -20.76
N ALA A 495 -6.56 30.65 -21.46
CA ALA A 495 -6.89 29.25 -21.20
C ALA A 495 -5.66 28.35 -21.24
N ARG A 496 -4.79 28.51 -22.25
CA ARG A 496 -3.53 27.76 -22.33
C ARG A 496 -2.58 28.09 -21.19
N GLY A 497 -2.50 29.34 -20.75
CA GLY A 497 -1.67 29.71 -19.59
C GLY A 497 -2.07 28.92 -18.35
N PHE A 498 -3.38 28.75 -18.13
CA PHE A 498 -3.91 27.92 -17.05
C PHE A 498 -3.69 26.42 -17.28
N PHE A 499 -3.89 25.90 -18.49
CA PHE A 499 -3.58 24.50 -18.79
C PHE A 499 -2.10 24.17 -18.62
N TYR A 500 -1.18 25.05 -19.02
CA TYR A 500 0.25 24.86 -18.74
C TYR A 500 0.56 24.90 -17.25
N SER A 501 -0.14 25.74 -16.48
CA SER A 501 0.00 25.77 -15.02
C SER A 501 -0.50 24.46 -14.38
N ALA A 502 -1.59 23.90 -14.90
CA ALA A 502 -2.07 22.58 -14.49
C ALA A 502 -1.05 21.48 -14.81
N LEU A 503 -0.51 21.46 -16.04
CA LEU A 503 0.48 20.48 -16.48
C LEU A 503 1.86 20.64 -15.81
N ALA A 504 2.17 21.83 -15.31
CA ALA A 504 3.35 22.04 -14.47
C ALA A 504 3.19 21.43 -13.06
N CYS A 505 1.94 21.29 -12.58
CA CYS A 505 1.63 20.61 -11.33
C CYS A 505 1.51 19.09 -11.53
N ASP A 506 0.86 18.66 -12.61
CA ASP A 506 0.72 17.25 -13.00
C ASP A 506 0.92 17.06 -14.53
N PRO A 507 2.11 16.64 -14.97
CA PRO A 507 2.39 16.39 -16.38
C PRO A 507 1.58 15.26 -17.02
N GLU A 508 1.03 14.34 -16.22
CA GLU A 508 0.29 13.15 -16.66
C GLU A 508 -1.23 13.36 -16.64
N TYR A 509 -1.70 14.60 -16.45
CA TYR A 509 -3.12 14.92 -16.41
C TYR A 509 -3.79 14.84 -17.79
N ALA A 510 -4.30 13.67 -18.14
CA ALA A 510 -4.88 13.36 -19.46
C ALA A 510 -5.99 14.32 -19.91
N ASP A 511 -6.97 14.63 -19.04
CA ASP A 511 -8.07 15.55 -19.36
C ASP A 511 -7.57 16.97 -19.69
N CYS A 512 -6.50 17.42 -19.04
CA CYS A 512 -5.91 18.72 -19.31
C CYS A 512 -5.28 18.78 -20.71
N HIS A 513 -4.67 17.67 -21.18
CA HIS A 513 -4.17 17.59 -22.55
C HIS A 513 -5.31 17.66 -23.60
N ILE A 514 -6.47 17.05 -23.33
CA ILE A 514 -7.67 17.19 -24.20
C ILE A 514 -8.12 18.66 -24.25
N ASN A 515 -8.23 19.31 -23.09
CA ASN A 515 -8.65 20.71 -23.01
C ASN A 515 -7.65 21.68 -23.65
N LEU A 516 -6.36 21.41 -23.53
CA LEU A 516 -5.29 22.13 -24.21
C LEU A 516 -5.40 21.98 -25.73
N GLY A 517 -5.66 20.75 -26.22
CA GLY A 517 -5.95 20.49 -27.63
C GLY A 517 -7.15 21.29 -28.14
N ASN A 518 -8.24 21.34 -27.38
CA ASN A 518 -9.42 22.14 -27.73
C ASN A 518 -9.10 23.64 -27.81
N ALA A 519 -8.23 24.15 -26.92
CA ALA A 519 -7.82 25.55 -26.94
C ALA A 519 -6.93 25.87 -28.15
N PHE A 520 -6.04 24.96 -28.56
CA PHE A 520 -5.27 25.11 -29.80
C PHE A 520 -6.15 25.05 -31.04
N PHE A 521 -7.12 24.13 -31.08
CA PHE A 521 -8.08 24.04 -32.17
C PHE A 521 -8.90 25.33 -32.33
N GLY A 522 -9.35 25.95 -31.24
CA GLY A 522 -10.03 27.25 -31.27
C GLY A 522 -9.17 28.42 -31.77
N GLU A 523 -7.84 28.28 -31.76
CA GLU A 523 -6.90 29.25 -32.33
C GLU A 523 -6.42 28.87 -33.75
N ASP A 524 -7.02 27.84 -34.38
CA ASP A 524 -6.61 27.30 -35.69
C ASP A 524 -5.16 26.75 -35.71
N ARG A 525 -4.65 26.36 -34.53
CA ARG A 525 -3.32 25.74 -34.35
C ARG A 525 -3.43 24.23 -34.38
N LEU A 526 -3.68 23.71 -35.58
CA LEU A 526 -4.05 22.31 -35.80
C LEU A 526 -2.95 21.31 -35.42
N ASP A 527 -1.68 21.61 -35.70
CA ASP A 527 -0.55 20.72 -35.39
C ASP A 527 -0.37 20.54 -33.87
N GLU A 528 -0.48 21.63 -33.11
CA GLU A 528 -0.39 21.59 -31.64
C GLU A 528 -1.63 20.93 -31.01
N ALA A 529 -2.80 21.12 -31.61
CA ALA A 529 -4.01 20.40 -31.19
C ALA A 529 -3.83 18.89 -31.36
N GLU A 530 -3.31 18.43 -32.50
CA GLU A 530 -3.00 17.01 -32.72
C GLU A 530 -2.03 16.47 -31.68
N GLN A 531 -0.93 17.17 -31.41
CA GLN A 531 0.07 16.74 -30.42
C GLN A 531 -0.55 16.57 -29.03
N ALA A 532 -1.38 17.52 -28.60
CA ALA A 532 -2.06 17.48 -27.32
C ALA A 532 -3.03 16.28 -27.22
N TYR A 533 -3.85 16.03 -28.25
CA TYR A 533 -4.76 14.88 -28.25
C TYR A 533 -4.01 13.54 -28.29
N ARG A 534 -2.93 13.44 -29.07
CA ARG A 534 -2.08 12.22 -29.06
C ARG A 534 -1.45 11.99 -27.69
N LYS A 535 -1.02 13.05 -27.00
CA LYS A 535 -0.50 12.93 -25.62
C LYS A 535 -1.58 12.47 -24.64
N ALA A 536 -2.80 13.00 -24.75
CA ALA A 536 -3.94 12.53 -23.95
C ALA A 536 -4.20 11.03 -24.19
N LEU A 537 -4.15 10.56 -25.45
CA LEU A 537 -4.35 9.15 -25.80
C LEU A 537 -3.19 8.23 -25.39
N GLN A 538 -1.98 8.74 -25.25
CA GLN A 538 -0.87 7.97 -24.65
C GLN A 538 -1.15 7.68 -23.16
N LEU A 539 -1.75 8.64 -22.45
CA LEU A 539 -2.07 8.55 -21.03
C LEU A 539 -3.36 7.74 -20.80
N CYS A 540 -4.38 7.97 -21.62
CA CYS A 540 -5.67 7.27 -21.58
C CYS A 540 -6.08 6.80 -22.99
N PRO A 541 -5.68 5.59 -23.42
CA PRO A 541 -5.95 5.09 -24.77
C PRO A 541 -7.44 4.87 -25.10
N VAL A 542 -8.28 4.78 -24.07
CA VAL A 542 -9.72 4.50 -24.18
C VAL A 542 -10.60 5.75 -24.07
N ASP A 543 -10.03 6.97 -24.10
CA ASP A 543 -10.85 8.18 -24.04
C ASP A 543 -11.53 8.48 -25.38
N VAL A 544 -12.87 8.36 -25.38
CA VAL A 544 -13.72 8.55 -26.57
C VAL A 544 -13.66 9.99 -27.10
N ARG A 545 -13.59 10.98 -26.20
CA ARG A 545 -13.57 12.41 -26.56
C ARG A 545 -12.25 12.76 -27.25
N ALA A 546 -11.14 12.24 -26.76
CA ALA A 546 -9.81 12.45 -27.35
C ALA A 546 -9.72 11.85 -28.76
N HIS A 547 -10.22 10.63 -28.98
CA HIS A 547 -10.30 10.03 -30.33
C HIS A 547 -11.20 10.85 -31.26
N GLN A 548 -12.37 11.28 -30.80
CA GLN A 548 -13.26 12.11 -31.63
C GLN A 548 -12.63 13.46 -31.98
N ASN A 549 -11.99 14.14 -31.03
CA ASN A 549 -11.37 15.44 -31.28
C ASN A 549 -10.14 15.31 -32.19
N LEU A 550 -9.32 14.27 -32.01
CA LEU A 550 -8.21 13.95 -32.89
C LEU A 550 -8.70 13.72 -34.34
N GLY A 551 -9.79 12.97 -34.51
CA GLY A 551 -10.38 12.74 -35.83
C GLY A 551 -10.81 14.04 -36.54
N VAL A 552 -11.39 14.99 -35.80
CA VAL A 552 -11.77 16.31 -36.35
C VAL A 552 -10.54 17.11 -36.78
N VAL A 553 -9.48 17.14 -35.97
CA VAL A 553 -8.23 17.82 -36.33
C VAL A 553 -7.57 17.18 -37.55
N LEU A 554 -7.50 15.86 -37.60
CA LEU A 554 -6.92 15.13 -38.74
C LEU A 554 -7.71 15.37 -40.02
N GLN A 555 -9.04 15.47 -39.94
CA GLN A 555 -9.88 15.84 -41.07
C GLN A 555 -9.57 17.27 -41.55
N ALA A 556 -9.42 18.23 -40.63
CA ALA A 556 -9.05 19.61 -40.97
C ALA A 556 -7.65 19.71 -41.62
N LEU A 557 -6.72 18.84 -41.19
CA LEU A 557 -5.38 18.69 -41.80
C LEU A 557 -5.39 17.91 -43.14
N GLY A 558 -6.54 17.42 -43.58
CA GLY A 558 -6.68 16.63 -44.82
C GLY A 558 -6.21 15.17 -44.70
N ARG A 559 -5.88 14.69 -43.50
CA ARG A 559 -5.45 13.31 -43.22
C ARG A 559 -6.65 12.39 -43.03
N LEU A 560 -7.45 12.25 -44.09
CA LEU A 560 -8.78 11.65 -44.04
C LEU A 560 -8.79 10.18 -43.58
N SER A 561 -7.78 9.38 -43.95
CA SER A 561 -7.70 7.97 -43.50
C SER A 561 -7.49 7.87 -41.99
N GLU A 562 -6.62 8.69 -41.41
CA GLU A 562 -6.36 8.66 -39.97
C GLU A 562 -7.53 9.26 -39.18
N ALA A 563 -8.23 10.24 -39.76
CA ALA A 563 -9.47 10.75 -39.20
C ALA A 563 -10.54 9.66 -39.11
N GLU A 564 -10.70 8.85 -40.16
CA GLU A 564 -11.59 7.69 -40.17
C GLU A 564 -11.25 6.71 -39.04
N ASP A 565 -9.97 6.34 -38.92
CA ASP A 565 -9.50 5.40 -37.89
C ASP A 565 -9.80 5.91 -36.47
N SER A 566 -9.61 7.21 -36.24
CA SER A 566 -9.91 7.84 -34.96
C SER A 566 -11.42 7.82 -34.64
N PHE A 567 -12.28 8.17 -35.60
CA PHE A 567 -13.73 8.08 -35.40
C PHE A 567 -14.22 6.64 -35.20
N ARG A 568 -13.68 5.68 -35.95
CA ARG A 568 -14.01 4.25 -35.80
C ARG A 568 -13.54 3.71 -34.45
N THR A 569 -12.40 4.17 -33.96
CA THR A 569 -11.90 3.80 -32.62
C THR A 569 -12.80 4.36 -31.53
N ALA A 570 -13.22 5.63 -31.63
CA ALA A 570 -14.19 6.23 -30.73
C ALA A 570 -15.50 5.40 -30.67
N LEU A 571 -16.03 4.99 -31.83
CA LEU A 571 -17.25 4.17 -31.92
C LEU A 571 -17.05 2.70 -31.51
N LYS A 572 -15.82 2.19 -31.54
CA LYS A 572 -15.50 0.87 -31.00
C LYS A 572 -15.51 0.87 -29.48
N ILE A 573 -15.05 1.97 -28.86
CA ILE A 573 -15.04 2.16 -27.41
C ILE A 573 -16.45 2.45 -26.91
N ASP A 574 -17.14 3.41 -27.52
CA ASP A 574 -18.53 3.74 -27.25
C ASP A 574 -19.36 3.73 -28.54
N PRO A 575 -20.04 2.60 -28.84
CA PRO A 575 -20.93 2.50 -29.98
C PRO A 575 -22.06 3.52 -29.97
N GLY A 576 -22.44 4.06 -28.80
CA GLY A 576 -23.47 5.07 -28.60
C GLY A 576 -23.03 6.51 -28.86
N TYR A 577 -21.74 6.76 -29.12
CA TYR A 577 -21.21 8.12 -29.25
C TYR A 577 -21.62 8.81 -30.56
N THR A 578 -22.77 9.49 -30.53
CA THR A 578 -23.46 10.05 -31.70
C THR A 578 -22.64 11.12 -32.43
N THR A 579 -21.82 11.89 -31.71
CA THR A 579 -20.94 12.91 -32.30
C THR A 579 -19.87 12.30 -33.22
N ALA A 580 -19.22 11.20 -32.82
CA ALA A 580 -18.25 10.52 -33.70
C ALA A 580 -18.96 9.86 -34.89
N ARG A 581 -20.16 9.31 -34.69
CA ARG A 581 -20.97 8.73 -35.79
C ARG A 581 -21.33 9.79 -36.83
N TRP A 582 -21.73 10.97 -36.39
CA TRP A 582 -21.99 12.12 -37.26
C TRP A 582 -20.74 12.55 -38.03
N ASN A 583 -19.60 12.73 -37.35
CA ASN A 583 -18.38 13.16 -38.02
C ASN A 583 -17.87 12.13 -39.04
N LEU A 584 -17.99 10.84 -38.74
CA LEU A 584 -17.70 9.76 -39.68
C LEU A 584 -18.65 9.77 -40.89
N ALA A 585 -19.93 10.09 -40.68
CA ALA A 585 -20.89 10.25 -41.78
C ALA A 585 -20.47 11.38 -42.73
N VAL A 586 -20.12 12.55 -42.18
CA VAL A 586 -19.65 13.70 -42.95
C VAL A 586 -18.39 13.33 -43.73
N LEU A 587 -17.43 12.66 -43.09
CA LEU A 587 -16.20 12.21 -43.74
C LEU A 587 -16.50 11.28 -44.94
N TYR A 588 -17.38 10.30 -44.79
CA TYR A 588 -17.78 9.39 -45.86
C TYR A 588 -18.52 10.08 -47.00
N LEU A 589 -19.40 11.03 -46.70
CA LEU A 589 -20.07 11.83 -47.73
C LEU A 589 -19.06 12.69 -48.51
N MET A 590 -18.06 13.26 -47.83
CA MET A 590 -16.99 14.04 -48.45
C MET A 590 -16.07 13.19 -49.34
N THR A 591 -15.83 11.93 -48.99
CA THR A 591 -14.96 11.01 -49.76
C THR A 591 -15.71 10.18 -50.81
N GLY A 592 -17.03 10.34 -50.92
CA GLY A 592 -17.86 9.67 -51.93
C GLY A 592 -18.39 8.28 -51.53
N ASN A 593 -18.19 7.84 -50.29
CA ASN A 593 -18.83 6.64 -49.73
C ASN A 593 -20.27 6.96 -49.30
N PHE A 594 -21.14 7.22 -50.29
CA PHE A 594 -22.51 7.69 -50.03
C PHE A 594 -23.37 6.67 -49.30
N ALA A 595 -23.19 5.37 -49.58
CA ALA A 595 -24.01 4.32 -48.97
C ALA A 595 -23.86 4.28 -47.44
N GLU A 596 -22.62 4.23 -46.96
CA GLU A 596 -22.37 4.26 -45.52
C GLU A 596 -22.51 5.66 -44.92
N GLY A 597 -22.17 6.69 -45.70
CA GLY A 597 -22.28 8.09 -45.29
C GLY A 597 -23.71 8.46 -44.90
N PHE A 598 -24.68 8.23 -45.79
CA PHE A 598 -26.08 8.54 -45.51
C PHE A 598 -26.68 7.67 -44.40
N GLN A 599 -26.27 6.40 -44.27
CA GLN A 599 -26.71 5.55 -43.16
C GLN A 599 -26.28 6.13 -41.80
N LYS A 600 -25.04 6.60 -41.70
CA LYS A 600 -24.51 7.18 -40.46
C LYS A 600 -24.99 8.62 -40.21
N PHE A 601 -25.39 9.34 -41.28
CA PHE A 601 -25.88 10.72 -41.23
C PHE A 601 -27.17 10.88 -40.41
N GLU A 602 -27.91 9.81 -40.17
CA GLU A 602 -29.04 9.77 -39.23
C GLU A 602 -28.66 10.14 -37.79
N ALA A 603 -27.37 10.07 -37.43
CA ALA A 603 -26.87 10.56 -36.14
C ALA A 603 -27.19 12.04 -35.87
N ARG A 604 -27.50 12.85 -36.89
CA ARG A 604 -27.85 14.28 -36.78
C ARG A 604 -29.02 14.59 -35.85
N PHE A 605 -29.93 13.64 -35.65
CA PHE A 605 -31.08 13.77 -34.75
C PHE A 605 -30.75 13.46 -33.28
N SER A 606 -29.54 13.00 -32.99
CA SER A 606 -29.15 12.50 -31.66
C SER A 606 -27.76 12.96 -31.21
N LYS A 607 -27.07 13.80 -31.99
CA LYS A 607 -25.80 14.43 -31.62
C LYS A 607 -26.00 15.54 -30.58
N ASN A 608 -24.90 16.02 -30.00
CA ASN A 608 -24.90 17.29 -29.26
C ASN A 608 -25.42 18.41 -30.16
N GLU A 609 -26.42 19.15 -29.65
CA GLU A 609 -27.27 20.07 -30.43
C GLU A 609 -27.96 19.33 -31.60
N PRO A 610 -28.93 18.45 -31.29
CA PRO A 610 -29.61 17.66 -32.31
C PRO A 610 -30.47 18.57 -33.18
N VAL A 611 -30.59 18.20 -34.44
CA VAL A 611 -31.56 18.86 -35.31
C VAL A 611 -32.96 18.48 -34.81
N PRO A 612 -33.87 19.46 -34.59
CA PRO A 612 -35.21 19.15 -34.08
C PRO A 612 -35.94 18.17 -34.98
N VAL A 613 -36.40 17.05 -34.40
CA VAL A 613 -37.25 16.10 -35.11
C VAL A 613 -38.62 16.74 -35.30
N ARG A 614 -38.98 17.04 -36.55
CA ARG A 614 -40.28 17.61 -36.90
C ARG A 614 -41.26 16.49 -37.21
N HIS A 615 -42.53 16.71 -36.88
CA HIS A 615 -43.62 15.74 -37.14
C HIS A 615 -43.33 14.34 -36.58
N ALA A 616 -42.75 14.27 -35.38
CA ALA A 616 -42.35 13.02 -34.71
C ALA A 616 -43.53 12.08 -34.39
N ASP A 617 -44.76 12.60 -34.46
CA ASP A 617 -46.03 11.88 -34.31
C ASP A 617 -46.43 11.10 -35.57
N LEU A 618 -45.82 11.36 -36.72
CA LEU A 618 -46.05 10.64 -37.97
C LEU A 618 -45.05 9.49 -38.16
N PRO A 619 -45.46 8.36 -38.78
CA PRO A 619 -44.54 7.28 -39.08
C PRO A 619 -43.52 7.70 -40.16
N LEU A 620 -42.24 7.38 -39.94
CA LEU A 620 -41.19 7.60 -40.93
C LEU A 620 -41.41 6.71 -42.16
N TRP A 621 -41.25 7.28 -43.35
CA TRP A 621 -41.33 6.53 -44.60
C TRP A 621 -40.08 5.66 -44.80
N ASP A 622 -40.30 4.38 -45.11
CA ASP A 622 -39.26 3.37 -45.33
C ASP A 622 -38.74 3.32 -46.78
N GLY A 623 -39.27 4.17 -47.67
CA GLY A 623 -38.93 4.21 -49.08
C GLY A 623 -39.80 3.32 -49.99
N CYS A 624 -40.73 2.54 -49.43
CA CYS A 624 -41.63 1.65 -50.18
C CYS A 624 -42.75 2.44 -50.87
N SER A 625 -43.20 1.97 -52.04
CA SER A 625 -44.34 2.57 -52.73
C SER A 625 -45.65 2.32 -51.99
N PHE A 626 -46.55 3.30 -52.01
CA PHE A 626 -47.90 3.18 -51.44
C PHE A 626 -48.92 4.02 -52.22
N SER A 627 -50.19 3.64 -52.14
CA SER A 627 -51.31 4.33 -52.79
C SER A 627 -52.37 4.76 -51.77
N GLY A 628 -52.99 5.92 -51.99
CA GLY A 628 -54.10 6.41 -51.14
C GLY A 628 -53.67 7.01 -49.81
N ARG A 629 -52.38 7.32 -49.64
CA ARG A 629 -51.83 8.07 -48.50
C ARG A 629 -51.04 9.26 -49.02
N THR A 630 -50.74 10.21 -48.15
CA THR A 630 -49.96 11.41 -48.47
C THR A 630 -48.62 11.34 -47.75
N LEU A 631 -47.51 11.61 -48.47
CA LEU A 631 -46.20 11.76 -47.85
C LEU A 631 -45.95 13.23 -47.49
N LEU A 632 -45.60 13.49 -46.23
CA LEU A 632 -45.07 14.79 -45.81
C LEU A 632 -43.54 14.76 -45.89
N VAL A 633 -42.98 15.66 -46.69
CA VAL A 633 -41.53 15.93 -46.75
C VAL A 633 -41.31 17.32 -46.18
N HIS A 634 -40.36 17.49 -45.26
CA HIS A 634 -40.12 18.79 -44.62
C HIS A 634 -38.67 19.24 -44.79
N ALA A 635 -38.48 20.55 -44.98
CA ALA A 635 -37.16 21.15 -44.94
C ALA A 635 -36.58 21.07 -43.53
N GLU A 636 -35.34 20.61 -43.43
CA GLU A 636 -34.65 20.39 -42.15
C GLU A 636 -33.58 21.47 -41.88
N GLN A 637 -32.75 21.75 -42.89
CA GLN A 637 -31.55 22.58 -42.79
C GLN A 637 -31.73 23.94 -43.52
N GLY A 638 -30.63 24.50 -44.04
CA GLY A 638 -30.63 25.79 -44.75
C GLY A 638 -31.35 25.76 -46.10
N PHE A 639 -31.51 26.95 -46.69
CA PHE A 639 -32.13 27.10 -48.01
C PHE A 639 -31.38 26.32 -49.09
N GLY A 640 -30.05 26.26 -49.01
CA GLY A 640 -29.21 25.52 -49.96
C GLY A 640 -29.57 24.03 -50.02
N ASP A 641 -29.66 23.38 -48.87
CA ASP A 641 -30.05 21.97 -48.79
C ASP A 641 -31.48 21.75 -49.29
N THR A 642 -32.36 22.70 -49.00
CA THR A 642 -33.76 22.66 -49.49
C THR A 642 -33.80 22.64 -51.02
N PHE A 643 -33.09 23.54 -51.69
CA PHE A 643 -33.00 23.55 -53.15
C PHE A 643 -32.27 22.33 -53.71
N GLN A 644 -31.22 21.87 -53.03
CA GLN A 644 -30.46 20.71 -53.48
C GLN A 644 -31.30 19.44 -53.43
N PHE A 645 -32.02 19.20 -52.34
CA PHE A 645 -32.73 17.93 -52.10
C PHE A 645 -34.17 17.92 -52.59
N MET A 646 -34.82 19.06 -52.82
CA MET A 646 -36.16 19.08 -53.43
C MET A 646 -36.20 18.43 -54.82
N ARG A 647 -35.05 18.28 -55.50
CA ARG A 647 -34.95 17.58 -56.80
C ARG A 647 -35.41 16.13 -56.75
N TYR A 648 -35.46 15.52 -55.57
CA TYR A 648 -35.91 14.14 -55.37
C TYR A 648 -37.44 14.05 -55.26
N LEU A 649 -38.16 15.15 -55.05
CA LEU A 649 -39.62 15.14 -54.89
C LEU A 649 -40.38 14.54 -56.08
N PRO A 650 -39.97 14.73 -57.35
CA PRO A 650 -40.59 14.02 -58.48
C PRO A 650 -40.50 12.49 -58.37
N LEU A 651 -39.33 11.97 -58.00
CA LEU A 651 -39.11 10.52 -57.82
C LEU A 651 -39.92 9.97 -56.64
N VAL A 652 -40.13 10.80 -55.62
CA VAL A 652 -40.97 10.47 -54.47
C VAL A 652 -42.45 10.45 -54.88
N ALA A 653 -42.90 11.42 -55.67
CA ALA A 653 -44.27 11.48 -56.17
C ALA A 653 -44.63 10.25 -57.05
N GLU A 654 -43.69 9.73 -57.84
CA GLU A 654 -43.85 8.47 -58.58
C GLU A 654 -44.14 7.26 -57.67
N ARG A 655 -43.66 7.27 -56.42
CA ARG A 655 -43.85 6.16 -55.47
C ARG A 655 -45.08 6.30 -54.56
N CYS A 656 -45.48 7.54 -54.26
CA CYS A 656 -46.46 7.84 -53.21
C CYS A 656 -47.74 8.52 -53.73
N GLY A 657 -47.72 9.08 -54.95
CA GLY A 657 -48.84 9.82 -55.53
C GLY A 657 -48.99 11.24 -54.96
N LYS A 658 -49.46 11.37 -53.69
CA LYS A 658 -49.69 12.69 -53.06
C LYS A 658 -48.52 13.05 -52.14
N VAL A 659 -47.87 14.19 -52.42
CA VAL A 659 -46.74 14.71 -51.64
C VAL A 659 -47.06 16.13 -51.13
N ILE A 660 -46.83 16.37 -49.85
CA ILE A 660 -46.81 17.70 -49.24
C ILE A 660 -45.36 18.06 -48.92
N PHE A 661 -44.92 19.25 -49.31
CA PHE A 661 -43.60 19.78 -48.99
C PHE A 661 -43.70 20.97 -48.03
N GLU A 662 -43.20 20.83 -46.81
CA GLU A 662 -43.04 21.93 -45.85
C GLU A 662 -41.75 22.69 -46.16
N CYS A 663 -41.85 23.96 -46.56
CA CYS A 663 -40.70 24.86 -46.67
C CYS A 663 -40.51 25.70 -45.41
N GLN A 664 -39.26 26.08 -45.12
CA GLN A 664 -38.91 26.70 -43.84
C GLN A 664 -39.26 28.20 -43.72
N HIS A 665 -39.63 28.88 -44.82
CA HIS A 665 -39.89 30.32 -44.81
C HIS A 665 -40.88 30.76 -45.90
N GLU A 666 -41.70 31.79 -45.63
CA GLU A 666 -42.76 32.27 -46.53
C GLU A 666 -42.24 32.77 -47.88
N SER A 667 -41.06 33.39 -47.88
CA SER A 667 -40.41 33.89 -49.10
C SER A 667 -40.12 32.81 -50.14
N LEU A 668 -40.10 31.53 -49.73
CA LEU A 668 -39.90 30.41 -50.64
C LEU A 668 -41.20 29.90 -51.28
N ARG A 669 -42.38 30.29 -50.77
CA ARG A 669 -43.67 29.72 -51.16
C ARG A 669 -43.90 29.79 -52.66
N ASP A 670 -43.84 30.99 -53.24
CA ASP A 670 -44.20 31.20 -54.64
C ASP A 670 -43.22 30.49 -55.58
N LEU A 671 -41.93 30.58 -55.27
CA LEU A 671 -40.86 29.92 -56.03
C LEU A 671 -41.03 28.41 -56.03
N LEU A 672 -41.21 27.81 -54.85
CA LEU A 672 -41.33 26.36 -54.71
C LEU A 672 -42.66 25.85 -55.28
N THR A 673 -43.75 26.59 -55.10
CA THR A 673 -45.06 26.25 -55.68
C THR A 673 -45.02 26.24 -57.20
N ALA A 674 -44.33 27.22 -57.81
CA ALA A 674 -44.12 27.24 -59.25
C ALA A 674 -43.23 26.08 -59.71
N SER A 675 -42.15 25.79 -58.98
CA SER A 675 -41.15 24.79 -59.34
C SER A 675 -41.63 23.34 -59.15
N LEU A 676 -42.51 23.10 -58.17
CA LEU A 676 -43.06 21.78 -57.83
C LEU A 676 -44.50 21.58 -58.34
N ARG A 677 -44.95 22.43 -59.28
CA ARG A 677 -46.30 22.34 -59.84
C ARG A 677 -46.56 20.95 -60.40
N GLY A 678 -47.60 20.29 -59.91
CA GLY A 678 -47.96 18.93 -60.31
C GLY A 678 -47.14 17.82 -59.64
N THR A 679 -46.16 18.15 -58.80
CA THR A 679 -45.34 17.18 -58.04
C THR A 679 -45.70 17.16 -56.56
N ALA A 680 -45.75 18.32 -55.90
CA ALA A 680 -46.03 18.42 -54.48
C ALA A 680 -46.83 19.69 -54.15
N PHE A 681 -47.67 19.61 -53.12
CA PHE A 681 -48.30 20.78 -52.52
C PHE A 681 -47.32 21.45 -51.56
N VAL A 682 -47.04 22.74 -51.73
CA VAL A 682 -46.09 23.47 -50.88
C VAL A 682 -46.83 24.20 -49.76
N TYR A 683 -46.35 24.02 -48.54
CA TYR A 683 -46.88 24.60 -47.32
C TYR A 683 -45.74 25.29 -46.55
N VAL A 684 -46.00 26.42 -45.90
CA VAL A 684 -44.97 27.15 -45.12
C VAL A 684 -45.04 26.76 -43.66
N ARG A 685 -43.87 26.42 -43.10
CA ARG A 685 -43.69 26.15 -41.68
C ARG A 685 -44.43 27.16 -40.79
N GLY A 686 -45.28 26.64 -39.91
CA GLY A 686 -46.06 27.44 -38.95
C GLY A 686 -47.51 27.69 -39.38
N GLU A 687 -47.87 27.41 -40.63
CA GLU A 687 -49.29 27.35 -41.01
C GLU A 687 -49.93 26.03 -40.57
N THR A 688 -51.26 25.96 -40.64
CA THR A 688 -52.01 24.73 -40.42
C THR A 688 -51.66 23.71 -41.50
N LEU A 689 -51.27 22.50 -41.09
CA LEU A 689 -51.00 21.40 -42.01
C LEU A 689 -52.27 21.10 -42.83
N PRO A 690 -52.19 21.02 -44.17
CA PRO A 690 -53.34 20.69 -45.01
C PRO A 690 -53.91 19.32 -44.67
N GLU A 691 -55.23 19.12 -44.81
CA GLU A 691 -55.85 17.82 -44.59
C GLU A 691 -55.22 16.75 -45.50
N VAL A 692 -54.64 15.73 -44.83
CA VAL A 692 -53.77 14.68 -45.38
C VAL A 692 -54.58 13.64 -46.14
#